data_AF-A0A151IFW6-F1
#
_entry.id   AF-A0A151IFW6-F1
#
_cell.length_a   1.000
_cell.length_b   1.000
_cell.length_c   1.000
_cell.angle_alpha   90.00
_cell.angle_beta   90.00
_cell.angle_gamma   90.00
#
_symmetry.space_group_name_H-M   'P 1'
#
loop_
_entity.id
_entity.type
_entity.pdbx_description
1 polymer ?
#
loop_
_entity_poly.entity_id
_entity_poly.type
_entity_poly.pdbx_seq_one_letter_code
_entity_poly.pdbx_strand_id
1 'polypeptide(L)'
;MLTGAVVNSNYIEPRHFLNDARDIVIPQIRSNLQKHACFKVNTMFNGEFVVDNKRSMKSITTKNHVLYGISDLKKWYDKYVMDVILTDLEEFQERESGWALSRILNLIVNVNKFYPMHCGCFVNLPRRIILKRATVNVQSFDNACFAWSIVAALYPASNHVSRTSQYPHYLEVLRFEDITFPVTLKQITKFEHLNDISVNVKKSTVADTMIVPLRVTKIKRNIHVNLLYVQDQQHDDNGVGHFVLIKDLSRLLSFQLRGNASKKYICDRCLHYFKTRDKLSSHDVDCARMNKCTVLLPNENDKWLSFRNYNRKKRLPFVVYADLECILEKTGIDDDHISRFNYQHHKVFSIGYYVRCDFDETMSMYASFRGENCVEWFVGELYKLTHRVKSVYVKNLRMNQFTTKQWQEFVDATHCHICEKPSSLEKLVSYLDKSKLNITRSIFFNLDEQEFAFLTRKGVFPYEYVNSFDKLNETSLPPREAFYSSLTGEDISVDDYQHATDVWQRFRINTLGDYSDLYLKTDVLLLADVFENFRDTCMESYGLDPAYYVTLPSYTWDAMLKNTGVRFELLTDIDMVLFIERGIRGGLSQCSHRYARANNVYVPTFDPSKPISYLMYFDVNNLYGWAMMEPLPYGEFHWIDNVDGFDVMSVPVDSDVGYILEVDLTYPHVLHDSHYDLPFCPTKELPPGGKYEKLLATLNAKERYVIHYRNLQQCIRHGLVVTKIHRILQFAQSRWLRGYIEVNTRFRMISNNDFERNLYKLMNNAVFGKTMENVRDYKDVRLVTVWDGRYGLEAMIAKPNFCSRNIFSENLVAVELRKLEITVNKPIYVGMCILEISKIRLYDFHYEHMVPLYRDKCTLMYTDTDSLIYFLRCFNAYEDIKRNITKFDESDYPEDNVYGIPRLNNKIPGLMKDENNGAVMTEFIGLRAKMYALRVIGVSDVKKIKGIRKSVVTKTISFEDYVKCLHEAYEQSRRQSRIRSSLHEVFTIFETKIALSPYDNKRYILSNAIGTLPWGHYKIPNFADVQ
;
A
#
# COMPACT_ATOMS: atom_id res chain seq x y z
N MET A 1 -10.88 33.86 -0.99
CA MET A 1 -9.66 33.42 -1.70
C MET A 1 -9.56 34.22 -2.99
N LEU A 2 -8.43 34.21 -3.69
CA LEU A 2 -8.30 34.79 -5.03
C LEU A 2 -7.69 33.75 -5.97
N THR A 3 -8.33 33.51 -7.11
CA THR A 3 -7.81 32.65 -8.17
C THR A 3 -7.87 33.43 -9.47
N GLY A 4 -6.79 33.42 -10.24
CA GLY A 4 -6.72 34.02 -11.57
C GLY A 4 -6.12 33.04 -12.58
N ALA A 5 -6.28 33.32 -13.87
CA ALA A 5 -5.70 32.53 -14.94
C ALA A 5 -5.04 33.44 -15.98
N VAL A 6 -3.80 33.12 -16.37
CA VAL A 6 -3.16 33.71 -17.55
C VAL A 6 -3.51 32.83 -18.73
N VAL A 7 -4.37 33.32 -19.63
CA VAL A 7 -4.82 32.60 -20.83
C VAL A 7 -3.76 32.75 -21.93
N ASN A 8 -3.47 31.66 -22.64
CA ASN A 8 -2.55 31.69 -23.78
C ASN A 8 -3.29 31.96 -25.10
N SER A 9 -2.82 32.95 -25.84
CA SER A 9 -3.25 33.23 -27.22
C SER A 9 -2.30 32.64 -28.27
N ASN A 10 -0.98 32.88 -28.12
CA ASN A 10 -0.04 32.80 -29.24
C ASN A 10 1.12 31.80 -29.07
N TYR A 11 1.35 31.26 -27.88
CA TYR A 11 2.59 30.51 -27.57
C TYR A 11 2.38 28.99 -27.62
N ILE A 12 3.35 28.29 -28.22
CA ILE A 12 3.42 26.81 -28.25
C ILE A 12 4.54 26.32 -27.31
N GLU A 13 5.69 26.98 -27.30
CA GLU A 13 6.81 26.61 -26.42
C GLU A 13 6.49 26.95 -24.95
N PRO A 14 6.57 25.97 -24.02
CA PRO A 14 6.19 26.17 -22.63
C PRO A 14 7.14 27.12 -21.91
N ARG A 15 8.44 27.11 -22.24
CA ARG A 15 9.43 27.98 -21.60
C ARG A 15 9.26 29.45 -22.00
N HIS A 16 8.92 29.72 -23.26
CA HIS A 16 8.62 31.07 -23.73
C HIS A 16 7.32 31.60 -23.10
N PHE A 17 6.23 30.83 -23.16
CA PHE A 17 4.97 31.19 -22.48
C PHE A 17 5.17 31.44 -20.97
N LEU A 18 5.93 30.60 -20.28
CA LEU A 18 6.15 30.76 -18.84
C LEU A 18 7.01 32.00 -18.55
N ASN A 19 7.98 32.36 -19.41
CA ASN A 19 8.73 33.61 -19.27
C ASN A 19 7.85 34.87 -19.40
N ASP A 20 6.86 34.86 -20.28
CA ASP A 20 6.01 36.02 -20.54
C ASP A 20 4.84 36.07 -19.55
N ALA A 21 4.25 34.91 -19.21
CA ALA A 21 3.28 34.77 -18.14
C ALA A 21 3.88 35.17 -16.77
N ARG A 22 5.19 35.03 -16.55
CA ARG A 22 5.87 35.54 -15.35
C ARG A 22 5.64 37.03 -15.18
N ASP A 23 5.72 37.80 -16.26
CA ASP A 23 5.67 39.25 -16.20
C ASP A 23 4.21 39.78 -16.07
N ILE A 24 3.22 38.90 -16.25
CA ILE A 24 1.80 39.12 -15.85
C ILE A 24 1.56 38.65 -14.40
N VAL A 25 2.07 37.49 -14.02
CA VAL A 25 1.86 36.89 -12.69
C VAL A 25 2.59 37.66 -11.59
N ILE A 26 3.84 38.06 -11.79
CA ILE A 26 4.64 38.74 -10.76
C ILE A 26 4.00 40.06 -10.30
N PRO A 27 3.54 40.98 -11.18
CA PRO A 27 2.82 42.18 -10.75
C PRO A 27 1.54 41.89 -9.99
N GLN A 28 0.74 40.90 -10.41
CA GLN A 28 -0.50 40.54 -9.72
C GLN A 28 -0.22 39.91 -8.35
N ILE A 29 0.78 39.04 -8.24
CA ILE A 29 1.25 38.49 -6.95
C ILE A 29 1.82 39.60 -6.06
N ARG A 30 2.56 40.58 -6.61
CA ARG A 30 3.09 41.74 -5.87
C ARG A 30 1.96 42.65 -5.34
N SER A 31 0.94 42.92 -6.16
CA SER A 31 -0.27 43.66 -5.76
C SER A 31 -1.05 42.93 -4.66
N ASN A 32 -1.17 41.59 -4.77
CA ASN A 32 -1.74 40.78 -3.70
C ASN A 32 -0.88 40.82 -2.43
N LEU A 33 0.45 40.87 -2.52
CA LEU A 33 1.35 40.95 -1.35
C LEU A 33 1.28 42.30 -0.62
N GLN A 34 0.97 43.37 -1.34
CA GLN A 34 0.66 44.68 -0.74
C GLN A 34 -0.66 44.66 0.03
N LYS A 35 -1.65 43.85 -0.40
CA LYS A 35 -2.95 43.67 0.28
C LYS A 35 -2.91 42.62 1.39
N HIS A 36 -2.04 41.62 1.28
CA HIS A 36 -1.96 40.45 2.16
C HIS A 36 -0.48 40.09 2.40
N ALA A 37 0.05 40.41 3.58
CA ALA A 37 1.49 40.34 3.91
C ALA A 37 2.19 39.01 3.56
N CYS A 38 1.45 37.89 3.58
CA CYS A 38 1.86 36.64 2.93
C CYS A 38 0.64 35.76 2.55
N PHE A 39 0.86 34.82 1.64
CA PHE A 39 -0.16 33.83 1.21
C PHE A 39 0.49 32.55 0.65
N LYS A 40 -0.29 31.46 0.60
CA LYS A 40 0.08 30.21 -0.08
C LYS A 40 -0.34 30.32 -1.55
N VAL A 41 0.63 30.34 -2.47
CA VAL A 41 0.41 30.18 -3.92
C VAL A 41 0.64 28.74 -4.33
N ASN A 42 -0.20 28.23 -5.23
CA ASN A 42 0.26 27.27 -6.22
C ASN A 42 -0.24 27.65 -7.61
N THR A 43 0.37 27.04 -8.61
CA THR A 43 0.01 27.18 -10.02
C THR A 43 -0.47 25.85 -10.59
N MET A 44 -1.31 25.92 -11.62
CA MET A 44 -1.73 24.78 -12.43
C MET A 44 -1.56 25.17 -13.89
N PHE A 45 -0.60 24.54 -14.56
CA PHE A 45 -0.36 24.71 -15.99
C PHE A 45 -1.24 23.73 -16.76
N ASN A 46 -2.06 24.25 -17.66
CA ASN A 46 -2.97 23.46 -18.49
C ASN A 46 -2.51 23.52 -19.94
N GLY A 47 -2.19 22.36 -20.50
CA GLY A 47 -1.71 22.20 -21.87
C GLY A 47 -2.47 21.11 -22.63
N GLU A 48 -2.55 21.27 -23.93
CA GLU A 48 -2.95 20.27 -24.91
C GLU A 48 -1.69 19.68 -25.55
N PHE A 49 -1.53 18.37 -25.40
CA PHE A 49 -0.34 17.61 -25.80
C PHE A 49 -0.65 16.76 -27.02
N VAL A 50 0.33 16.55 -27.91
CA VAL A 50 0.18 15.72 -29.11
C VAL A 50 1.21 14.60 -29.22
N VAL A 51 0.76 13.41 -29.65
CA VAL A 51 1.58 12.35 -30.28
C VAL A 51 0.98 12.07 -31.65
N ASP A 52 1.77 12.11 -32.73
CA ASP A 52 1.26 11.98 -34.10
C ASP A 52 0.11 12.97 -34.38
N ASN A 53 -1.13 12.48 -34.56
CA ASN A 53 -2.34 13.29 -34.72
C ASN A 53 -3.16 13.44 -33.41
N LYS A 54 -2.65 12.95 -32.27
CA LYS A 54 -3.42 12.69 -31.04
C LYS A 54 -3.34 13.79 -29.98
N ARG A 55 -4.36 14.65 -29.83
CA ARG A 55 -4.48 15.72 -28.80
C ARG A 55 -4.97 15.21 -27.42
N SER A 56 -4.36 15.67 -26.32
CA SER A 56 -4.77 15.34 -24.94
C SER A 56 -4.59 16.53 -24.00
N MET A 57 -5.65 16.98 -23.31
CA MET A 57 -5.53 17.98 -22.23
C MET A 57 -4.91 17.38 -20.97
N LYS A 58 -3.94 18.06 -20.34
CA LYS A 58 -3.36 17.71 -19.02
C LYS A 58 -3.02 18.94 -18.16
N SER A 59 -3.04 18.73 -16.84
CA SER A 59 -2.88 19.75 -15.81
C SER A 59 -1.70 19.43 -14.88
N ILE A 60 -0.61 20.19 -14.95
CA ILE A 60 0.54 20.06 -14.05
C ILE A 60 0.36 21.05 -12.89
N THR A 61 0.21 20.51 -11.67
CA THR A 61 -0.14 21.31 -10.47
C THR A 61 1.05 21.40 -9.52
N THR A 62 1.58 22.61 -9.32
CA THR A 62 2.72 22.85 -8.43
C THR A 62 2.32 22.78 -6.95
N LYS A 63 3.32 22.66 -6.08
CA LYS A 63 3.14 22.55 -4.62
C LYS A 63 2.85 23.92 -4.00
N ASN A 64 2.12 23.95 -2.89
CA ASN A 64 1.76 25.19 -2.16
C ASN A 64 3.00 25.88 -1.53
N HIS A 65 3.60 26.80 -2.28
CA HIS A 65 4.65 27.71 -1.82
C HIS A 65 4.06 28.87 -1.04
N VAL A 66 4.76 29.35 -0.01
CA VAL A 66 4.36 30.59 0.68
C VAL A 66 5.20 31.73 0.14
N LEU A 67 4.53 32.81 -0.28
CA LEU A 67 5.14 34.07 -0.67
C LEU A 67 4.85 35.13 0.38
N TYR A 68 5.81 36.01 0.58
CA TYR A 68 5.82 37.10 1.55
C TYR A 68 6.24 38.39 0.83
N GLY A 69 5.95 39.57 1.40
CA GLY A 69 6.19 40.86 0.73
C GLY A 69 7.61 41.08 0.15
N ILE A 70 8.64 40.51 0.79
CA ILE A 70 10.05 40.57 0.34
C ILE A 70 10.54 39.31 -0.39
N SER A 71 9.64 38.40 -0.79
CA SER A 71 10.05 37.21 -1.56
C SER A 71 10.52 37.61 -2.95
N ASP A 72 11.72 37.18 -3.35
CA ASP A 72 12.14 37.20 -4.76
C ASP A 72 11.13 36.40 -5.61
N LEU A 73 10.20 37.14 -6.22
CA LEU A 73 9.12 36.60 -7.03
C LEU A 73 9.63 36.02 -8.35
N LYS A 74 10.77 36.52 -8.85
CA LYS A 74 11.39 36.01 -10.08
C LYS A 74 11.99 34.64 -9.80
N LYS A 75 12.83 34.51 -8.79
CA LYS A 75 13.39 33.24 -8.32
C LYS A 75 12.35 32.26 -7.79
N TRP A 76 11.23 32.72 -7.23
CA TRP A 76 10.10 31.84 -6.92
C TRP A 76 9.49 31.27 -8.20
N TYR A 77 9.13 32.15 -9.13
CA TYR A 77 8.47 31.75 -10.37
C TYR A 77 9.38 30.84 -11.18
N ASP A 78 10.62 31.26 -11.42
CA ASP A 78 11.60 30.48 -12.19
C ASP A 78 11.82 29.10 -11.54
N LYS A 79 12.10 29.01 -10.23
CA LYS A 79 12.45 27.73 -9.58
C LYS A 79 11.28 26.82 -9.19
N TYR A 80 10.10 27.36 -8.90
CA TYR A 80 8.98 26.59 -8.32
C TYR A 80 7.70 26.65 -9.16
N VAL A 81 7.66 27.47 -10.20
CA VAL A 81 6.66 27.41 -11.27
C VAL A 81 7.32 26.86 -12.53
N MET A 82 8.26 27.60 -13.15
CA MET A 82 8.84 27.24 -14.45
C MET A 82 9.64 25.94 -14.42
N ASP A 83 10.71 25.83 -13.62
CA ASP A 83 11.55 24.62 -13.55
C ASP A 83 10.72 23.37 -13.21
N VAL A 84 9.79 23.48 -12.25
CA VAL A 84 8.92 22.36 -11.84
C VAL A 84 7.98 21.96 -12.97
N ILE A 85 7.35 22.92 -13.66
CA ILE A 85 6.49 22.60 -14.80
C ILE A 85 7.30 22.02 -15.96
N LEU A 86 8.49 22.54 -16.27
CA LEU A 86 9.35 22.02 -17.34
C LEU A 86 9.84 20.59 -17.04
N THR A 87 10.30 20.30 -15.82
CA THR A 87 10.71 18.92 -15.45
C THR A 87 9.52 17.96 -15.35
N ASP A 88 8.35 18.40 -14.86
CA ASP A 88 7.13 17.56 -14.85
C ASP A 88 6.58 17.36 -16.30
N LEU A 89 6.82 18.31 -17.21
CA LEU A 89 6.56 18.18 -18.66
C LEU A 89 7.50 17.13 -19.26
N GLU A 90 8.81 17.31 -19.13
CA GLU A 90 9.87 16.40 -19.62
C GLU A 90 9.65 14.97 -19.11
N GLU A 91 9.40 14.80 -17.81
CA GLU A 91 9.08 13.50 -17.20
C GLU A 91 7.82 12.87 -17.82
N PHE A 92 6.81 13.67 -18.17
CA PHE A 92 5.61 13.20 -18.84
C PHE A 92 5.87 12.76 -20.30
N GLN A 93 6.73 13.48 -21.04
CA GLN A 93 7.11 13.07 -22.40
C GLN A 93 7.87 11.74 -22.37
N GLU A 94 8.90 11.63 -21.52
CA GLU A 94 9.80 10.47 -21.43
C GLU A 94 9.13 9.19 -20.90
N ARG A 95 8.21 9.29 -19.92
CA ARG A 95 7.78 8.10 -19.16
C ARG A 95 6.45 7.47 -19.56
N GLU A 96 5.53 8.24 -20.14
CA GLU A 96 4.15 7.76 -20.31
C GLU A 96 3.78 7.35 -21.74
N SER A 97 4.13 8.13 -22.78
CA SER A 97 3.95 7.71 -24.21
C SER A 97 4.59 8.63 -25.29
N GLY A 98 5.59 9.48 -24.98
CA GLY A 98 6.25 10.30 -26.01
C GLY A 98 5.52 11.60 -26.40
N TRP A 99 4.69 12.15 -25.51
CA TRP A 99 3.81 13.29 -25.80
C TRP A 99 4.55 14.62 -25.95
N ALA A 100 4.55 15.20 -27.15
CA ALA A 100 4.91 16.59 -27.39
C ALA A 100 3.85 17.53 -26.79
N LEU A 101 4.20 18.79 -26.51
CA LEU A 101 3.21 19.82 -26.20
C LEU A 101 2.78 20.52 -27.52
N SER A 102 1.48 20.64 -27.76
CA SER A 102 0.95 21.21 -29.02
C SER A 102 0.37 22.60 -28.84
N ARG A 103 -0.36 22.84 -27.75
CA ARG A 103 -0.94 24.14 -27.43
C ARG A 103 -0.99 24.34 -25.92
N ILE A 104 -0.63 25.52 -25.46
CA ILE A 104 -0.84 25.91 -24.06
C ILE A 104 -2.24 26.52 -23.95
N LEU A 105 -2.98 26.19 -22.88
CA LEU A 105 -4.34 26.69 -22.67
C LEU A 105 -4.32 27.87 -21.69
N ASN A 106 -3.80 27.64 -20.48
CA ASN A 106 -3.63 28.68 -19.46
C ASN A 106 -2.69 28.25 -18.32
N LEU A 107 -2.26 29.23 -17.54
CA LEU A 107 -1.65 29.05 -16.23
C LEU A 107 -2.61 29.60 -15.16
N ILE A 108 -3.27 28.72 -14.41
CA ILE A 108 -4.08 29.10 -13.25
C ILE A 108 -3.14 29.37 -12.06
N VAL A 109 -3.42 30.42 -11.29
CA VAL A 109 -2.67 30.83 -10.11
C VAL A 109 -3.65 30.97 -8.94
N ASN A 110 -3.53 30.10 -7.94
CA ASN A 110 -4.41 30.07 -6.77
C ASN A 110 -3.74 30.74 -5.57
N VAL A 111 -4.33 31.84 -5.08
CA VAL A 111 -3.88 32.58 -3.89
C VAL A 111 -4.77 32.21 -2.70
N ASN A 112 -4.24 31.32 -1.86
CA ASN A 112 -4.86 30.91 -0.62
C ASN A 112 -4.33 31.79 0.53
N LYS A 113 -5.21 32.51 1.23
CA LYS A 113 -4.85 33.35 2.38
C LYS A 113 -4.06 32.50 3.38
N PHE A 114 -2.84 32.92 3.71
CA PHE A 114 -2.02 32.28 4.73
C PHE A 114 -1.84 33.29 5.83
N TYR A 115 -2.54 33.11 6.93
CA TYR A 115 -2.03 33.62 8.18
C TYR A 115 -0.74 32.84 8.44
N PRO A 116 0.42 33.52 8.52
CA PRO A 116 1.56 32.89 9.14
C PRO A 116 1.17 32.63 10.60
N MET A 117 1.87 31.72 11.27
CA MET A 117 1.77 31.72 12.73
C MET A 117 2.36 33.06 13.19
N HIS A 118 1.50 34.01 13.53
CA HIS A 118 1.90 35.36 13.92
C HIS A 118 2.77 35.22 15.16
N CYS A 119 4.07 35.49 14.99
CA CYS A 119 4.99 35.58 16.11
C CYS A 119 5.07 37.06 16.50
N GLY A 120 4.65 37.33 17.73
CA GLY A 120 4.56 38.64 18.33
C GLY A 120 5.24 38.64 19.69
N CYS A 121 5.53 39.81 20.19
CA CYS A 121 6.40 40.02 21.33
C CYS A 121 5.82 39.46 22.64
N PHE A 122 6.60 38.54 23.25
CA PHE A 122 6.42 37.95 24.58
C PHE A 122 5.14 37.12 24.84
N VAL A 123 5.29 35.79 24.84
CA VAL A 123 4.32 34.86 25.45
C VAL A 123 4.86 34.34 26.78
N ASN A 124 3.99 34.29 27.80
CA ASN A 124 4.28 33.69 29.10
C ASN A 124 4.43 32.17 28.97
N LEU A 125 5.61 31.64 29.31
CA LEU A 125 5.85 30.20 29.30
C LEU A 125 5.06 29.49 30.42
N PRO A 126 4.49 28.30 30.18
CA PRO A 126 3.91 27.47 31.23
C PRO A 126 4.90 27.25 32.39
N ARG A 127 4.41 27.42 33.63
CA ARG A 127 5.22 27.33 34.88
C ARG A 127 6.06 26.06 34.93
N ARG A 128 5.54 24.94 34.41
CA ARG A 128 6.21 23.63 34.31
C ARG A 128 7.51 23.67 33.48
N ILE A 129 7.55 24.49 32.43
CA ILE A 129 8.70 24.66 31.54
C ILE A 129 9.71 25.64 32.16
N ILE A 130 9.24 26.75 32.73
CA ILE A 130 10.08 27.74 33.44
C ILE A 130 10.88 27.05 34.57
N LEU A 131 10.23 26.23 35.39
CA LEU A 131 10.85 25.54 36.53
C LEU A 131 12.03 24.63 36.14
N LYS A 132 12.08 24.12 34.90
CA LYS A 132 13.23 23.32 34.41
C LYS A 132 14.48 24.18 34.17
N ARG A 133 14.36 25.50 34.05
CA ARG A 133 15.45 26.44 33.66
C ARG A 133 16.19 26.03 32.37
N ALA A 134 15.55 25.21 31.54
CA ALA A 134 16.13 24.52 30.38
C ALA A 134 16.00 25.30 29.06
N THR A 135 15.22 26.38 29.09
CA THR A 135 14.96 27.28 27.97
C THR A 135 15.58 28.67 28.21
N VAL A 136 15.65 29.48 27.15
CA VAL A 136 15.89 30.93 27.22
C VAL A 136 14.78 31.62 26.44
N ASN A 137 13.98 32.42 27.13
CA ASN A 137 12.93 33.24 26.55
C ASN A 137 13.44 34.67 26.48
N VAL A 138 13.92 35.10 25.29
CA VAL A 138 14.37 36.47 25.06
C VAL A 138 13.13 37.36 24.87
N GLN A 139 13.04 38.40 25.69
CA GLN A 139 11.98 39.38 25.72
C GLN A 139 12.33 40.52 24.76
N SER A 140 11.96 40.37 23.50
CA SER A 140 11.95 41.47 22.54
C SER A 140 10.54 42.06 22.41
N PHE A 141 10.46 43.33 21.99
CA PHE A 141 9.22 44.01 21.62
C PHE A 141 8.94 43.94 20.11
N ASP A 142 9.76 43.20 19.37
CA ASP A 142 9.64 42.94 17.93
C ASP A 142 9.02 41.57 17.63
N ASN A 143 8.74 41.33 16.35
CA ASN A 143 8.25 40.04 15.84
C ASN A 143 9.39 39.04 15.54
N ALA A 144 10.60 39.26 16.09
CA ALA A 144 11.83 38.57 15.76
C ALA A 144 12.30 37.55 16.81
N CYS A 145 11.38 37.04 17.66
CA CYS A 145 11.67 36.01 18.67
C CYS A 145 12.39 34.76 18.13
N PHE A 146 12.16 34.39 16.86
CA PHE A 146 12.94 33.35 16.18
C PHE A 146 14.42 33.73 16.09
N ALA A 147 14.73 34.92 15.57
CA ALA A 147 16.09 35.40 15.40
C ALA A 147 16.79 35.56 16.75
N TRP A 148 16.16 36.22 17.72
CA TRP A 148 16.67 36.31 19.09
C TRP A 148 16.92 34.95 19.75
N SER A 149 16.09 33.94 19.47
CA SER A 149 16.32 32.57 19.94
C SER A 149 17.51 31.86 19.26
N ILE A 150 17.84 32.20 18.01
CA ILE A 150 19.08 31.74 17.36
C ILE A 150 20.29 32.50 17.92
N VAL A 151 20.23 33.83 18.02
CA VAL A 151 21.32 34.66 18.56
C VAL A 151 21.66 34.24 19.99
N ALA A 152 20.67 33.97 20.84
CA ALA A 152 20.91 33.47 22.20
C ALA A 152 21.52 32.06 22.27
N ALA A 153 21.53 31.32 21.15
CA ALA A 153 22.22 30.03 21.03
C ALA A 153 23.67 30.18 20.54
N LEU A 154 23.94 31.20 19.72
CA LEU A 154 25.27 31.54 19.20
C LEU A 154 26.11 32.34 20.20
N TYR A 155 25.47 33.27 20.92
CA TYR A 155 26.09 34.22 21.85
C TYR A 155 25.48 34.06 23.26
N PRO A 156 25.73 32.95 23.97
CA PRO A 156 25.05 32.63 25.23
C PRO A 156 25.46 33.57 26.38
N ALA A 157 24.59 34.50 26.74
CA ALA A 157 24.76 35.39 27.89
C ALA A 157 24.81 34.63 29.24
N SER A 158 25.61 35.14 30.17
CA SER A 158 25.76 34.58 31.54
C SER A 158 24.68 35.06 32.51
N ASN A 159 24.39 36.36 32.49
CA ASN A 159 23.40 37.04 33.35
C ASN A 159 22.25 37.62 32.52
N HIS A 160 21.12 37.91 33.17
CA HIS A 160 19.93 38.56 32.59
C HIS A 160 19.49 38.04 31.20
N VAL A 161 19.61 36.73 30.96
CA VAL A 161 19.43 36.04 29.66
C VAL A 161 18.07 36.24 28.95
N SER A 162 17.13 36.95 29.55
CA SER A 162 15.88 37.35 28.89
C SER A 162 15.94 38.73 28.24
N ARG A 163 16.98 39.55 28.47
CA ARG A 163 17.11 40.89 27.89
C ARG A 163 17.82 40.84 26.54
N THR A 164 17.27 41.52 25.53
CA THR A 164 17.90 41.68 24.20
C THR A 164 19.28 42.34 24.28
N SER A 165 19.47 43.29 25.21
CA SER A 165 20.74 44.00 25.45
C SER A 165 21.89 43.15 26.02
N GLN A 166 21.75 41.82 26.07
CA GLN A 166 22.84 40.88 26.39
C GLN A 166 23.35 40.13 25.14
N TYR A 167 22.85 40.51 23.96
CA TYR A 167 23.08 39.84 22.69
C TYR A 167 23.40 40.87 21.59
N PRO A 168 24.25 40.55 20.58
CA PRO A 168 24.40 41.39 19.40
C PRO A 168 23.07 41.49 18.63
N HIS A 169 22.86 42.55 17.85
CA HIS A 169 21.59 42.71 17.16
C HIS A 169 21.47 41.68 16.03
N TYR A 170 20.30 41.03 15.91
CA TYR A 170 20.19 39.83 15.07
C TYR A 170 20.44 40.07 13.57
N LEU A 171 20.30 41.31 13.09
CA LEU A 171 20.63 41.68 11.70
C LEU A 171 22.14 41.81 11.44
N GLU A 172 22.96 41.95 12.49
CA GLU A 172 24.42 42.09 12.38
C GLU A 172 25.11 40.71 12.24
N VAL A 173 24.47 39.66 12.78
CA VAL A 173 25.07 38.33 12.95
C VAL A 173 24.34 37.21 12.20
N LEU A 174 23.19 37.48 11.58
CA LEU A 174 22.40 36.49 10.85
C LEU A 174 21.83 37.06 9.54
N ARG A 175 21.91 36.25 8.49
CA ARG A 175 21.41 36.52 7.14
C ARG A 175 19.93 36.13 7.01
N PHE A 176 19.11 37.08 6.54
CA PHE A 176 17.65 36.96 6.46
C PHE A 176 17.09 37.34 5.08
N GLU A 177 17.85 37.14 4.01
CA GLU A 177 17.43 37.49 2.65
C GLU A 177 16.14 36.75 2.25
N ASP A 178 15.13 37.51 1.82
CA ASP A 178 13.76 37.07 1.56
C ASP A 178 13.03 36.39 2.76
N ILE A 179 13.48 36.58 4.01
CA ILE A 179 12.84 36.02 5.22
C ILE A 179 12.15 37.13 6.02
N THR A 180 10.82 37.13 5.99
CA THR A 180 10.02 38.05 6.83
C THR A 180 9.99 37.60 8.27
N PHE A 181 9.99 38.57 9.16
CA PHE A 181 9.43 38.42 10.50
C PHE A 181 7.91 38.63 10.45
N PRO A 182 7.10 37.78 11.11
CA PRO A 182 7.49 36.60 11.90
C PRO A 182 7.91 35.39 11.06
N VAL A 183 8.98 34.70 11.48
CA VAL A 183 9.59 33.58 10.74
C VAL A 183 8.77 32.30 10.91
N THR A 184 8.22 31.77 9.81
CA THR A 184 7.43 30.54 9.84
C THR A 184 8.30 29.28 9.72
N LEU A 185 7.76 28.12 10.15
CA LEU A 185 8.42 26.80 10.04
C LEU A 185 8.90 26.45 8.61
N LYS A 186 8.26 27.01 7.57
CA LYS A 186 8.68 26.86 6.17
C LYS A 186 9.92 27.71 5.84
N GLN A 187 9.98 28.95 6.32
CA GLN A 187 11.12 29.85 6.14
C GLN A 187 12.38 29.39 6.87
N ILE A 188 12.25 28.64 7.97
CA ILE A 188 13.41 28.04 8.66
C ILE A 188 14.28 27.23 7.68
N THR A 189 13.68 26.54 6.71
CA THR A 189 14.47 25.80 5.70
C THR A 189 15.32 26.72 4.82
N LYS A 190 14.88 27.95 4.57
CA LYS A 190 15.66 28.97 3.85
C LYS A 190 16.75 29.56 4.75
N PHE A 191 16.38 29.93 5.99
CA PHE A 191 17.30 30.41 7.02
C PHE A 191 18.51 29.46 7.20
N GLU A 192 18.23 28.16 7.27
CA GLU A 192 19.22 27.10 7.40
C GLU A 192 20.24 27.08 6.24
N HIS A 193 19.82 27.39 5.00
CA HIS A 193 20.74 27.46 3.86
C HIS A 193 21.52 28.78 3.79
N LEU A 194 20.94 29.89 4.26
CA LEU A 194 21.59 31.21 4.24
C LEU A 194 22.68 31.34 5.32
N ASN A 195 22.53 30.67 6.45
CA ASN A 195 23.39 30.84 7.64
C ASN A 195 24.31 29.65 7.94
N ASP A 196 24.18 28.55 7.20
CA ASP A 196 24.75 27.23 7.53
C ASP A 196 24.44 26.76 8.98
N ILE A 197 23.24 27.12 9.46
CA ILE A 197 22.67 26.64 10.73
C ILE A 197 21.66 25.52 10.42
N SER A 198 21.44 24.62 11.36
CA SER A 198 20.37 23.62 11.29
C SER A 198 19.46 23.75 12.52
N VAL A 199 18.12 23.67 12.34
CA VAL A 199 17.16 24.07 13.38
C VAL A 199 16.02 23.06 13.55
N ASN A 200 15.97 22.40 14.71
CA ASN A 200 14.80 21.62 15.11
C ASN A 200 13.82 22.49 15.91
N VAL A 201 12.52 22.37 15.63
CA VAL A 201 11.45 23.03 16.39
C VAL A 201 10.57 21.97 17.04
N LYS A 202 10.19 22.19 18.29
CA LYS A 202 9.44 21.27 19.14
C LYS A 202 8.23 22.00 19.73
N LYS A 203 7.15 21.31 20.06
CA LYS A 203 5.92 21.90 20.63
C LYS A 203 5.52 21.17 21.90
N SER A 204 4.89 21.87 22.84
CA SER A 204 4.15 21.24 23.94
C SER A 204 2.80 20.69 23.45
N THR A 205 2.36 19.55 24.00
CA THR A 205 1.00 19.01 23.81
C THR A 205 -0.04 19.88 24.53
N VAL A 206 -1.32 19.71 24.19
CA VAL A 206 -2.44 20.56 24.65
C VAL A 206 -2.59 20.63 26.19
N ALA A 207 -2.01 19.70 26.94
CA ALA A 207 -2.06 19.64 28.41
C ALA A 207 -0.69 19.86 29.09
N ASP A 208 0.32 20.36 28.37
CA ASP A 208 1.72 20.47 28.84
C ASP A 208 2.27 19.17 29.45
N THR A 209 1.85 18.03 28.89
CA THR A 209 2.22 16.68 29.33
C THR A 209 3.43 16.12 28.60
N MET A 210 3.69 16.53 27.36
CA MET A 210 4.83 16.09 26.55
C MET A 210 5.30 17.20 25.60
N ILE A 211 6.61 17.26 25.37
CA ILE A 211 7.23 17.98 24.25
C ILE A 211 7.42 16.99 23.09
N VAL A 212 6.99 17.38 21.88
CA VAL A 212 7.07 16.59 20.64
C VAL A 212 7.75 17.37 19.49
N PRO A 213 8.40 16.74 18.51
CA PRO A 213 8.94 17.43 17.33
C PRO A 213 7.84 18.03 16.45
N LEU A 214 7.96 19.33 16.15
CA LEU A 214 7.07 20.07 15.24
C LEU A 214 7.71 20.25 13.85
N ARG A 215 9.04 20.39 13.82
CA ARG A 215 9.89 20.44 12.62
C ARG A 215 11.22 19.80 12.96
N VAL A 216 11.63 18.79 12.19
CA VAL A 216 12.98 18.22 12.25
C VAL A 216 13.74 18.64 11.00
N THR A 217 14.99 19.08 11.16
CA THR A 217 15.85 19.44 10.03
C THR A 217 16.25 18.20 9.22
N LYS A 218 16.34 18.34 7.88
CA LYS A 218 16.75 17.23 7.02
C LYS A 218 18.24 16.92 7.15
N ILE A 219 19.07 17.96 7.19
CA ILE A 219 20.52 17.90 7.22
C ILE A 219 20.96 18.60 8.51
N LYS A 220 21.61 17.84 9.40
CA LYS A 220 22.19 18.36 10.63
C LYS A 220 23.55 18.96 10.28
N ARG A 221 23.76 20.22 10.63
CA ARG A 221 24.99 20.99 10.36
C ARG A 221 25.83 21.13 11.62
N ASN A 222 27.06 21.60 11.45
CA ASN A 222 27.99 21.88 12.55
C ASN A 222 27.36 22.77 13.63
N ILE A 223 26.59 23.79 13.23
CA ILE A 223 25.75 24.57 14.13
C ILE A 223 24.33 23.99 14.12
N HIS A 224 23.86 23.53 15.29
CA HIS A 224 22.54 22.95 15.47
C HIS A 224 21.78 23.55 16.66
N VAL A 225 20.62 24.17 16.40
CA VAL A 225 19.80 24.86 17.40
C VAL A 225 18.47 24.11 17.60
N ASN A 226 18.04 24.01 18.85
CA ASN A 226 16.75 23.43 19.22
C ASN A 226 15.84 24.54 19.76
N LEU A 227 14.65 24.72 19.16
CA LEU A 227 13.66 25.70 19.56
C LEU A 227 12.38 25.03 20.08
N LEU A 228 11.76 25.65 21.07
CA LEU A 228 10.41 25.37 21.52
C LEU A 228 9.47 26.40 20.89
N TYR A 229 8.37 25.93 20.32
CA TYR A 229 7.26 26.73 19.83
C TYR A 229 6.10 26.61 20.82
N VAL A 230 5.64 27.76 21.31
CA VAL A 230 4.54 27.90 22.28
C VAL A 230 3.46 28.77 21.65
N GLN A 231 2.19 28.56 22.01
CA GLN A 231 1.09 29.44 21.62
C GLN A 231 0.48 30.01 22.89
N ASP A 232 0.10 31.28 22.85
CA ASP A 232 -0.70 31.86 23.93
C ASP A 232 -2.06 31.16 24.03
N GLN A 233 -2.58 31.05 25.25
CA GLN A 233 -3.89 30.48 25.58
C GLN A 233 -4.85 31.53 26.15
N GLN A 234 -4.42 32.78 26.33
CA GLN A 234 -5.22 33.84 26.96
C GLN A 234 -5.98 34.74 25.97
N HIS A 235 -5.94 34.45 24.67
CA HIS A 235 -6.71 35.14 23.62
C HIS A 235 -7.40 34.11 22.69
N ASP A 236 -8.65 34.38 22.30
CA ASP A 236 -9.49 33.48 21.49
C ASP A 236 -8.91 33.19 20.10
N ASP A 237 -8.64 31.90 19.85
CA ASP A 237 -8.29 31.16 18.61
C ASP A 237 -7.25 31.76 17.61
N ASN A 238 -6.85 33.03 17.74
CA ASN A 238 -5.77 33.70 17.00
C ASN A 238 -4.46 33.77 17.80
N GLY A 239 -4.32 32.95 18.85
CA GLY A 239 -3.22 32.97 19.81
C GLY A 239 -1.80 32.99 19.18
N VAL A 240 -1.08 34.07 19.49
CA VAL A 240 0.28 34.38 19.00
C VAL A 240 1.25 33.23 19.29
N GLY A 241 2.07 32.89 18.30
CA GLY A 241 3.03 31.80 18.35
C GLY A 241 4.45 32.28 18.65
N HIS A 242 5.03 31.85 19.77
CA HIS A 242 6.33 32.33 20.24
C HIS A 242 7.43 31.28 20.10
N PHE A 243 8.61 31.71 19.67
CA PHE A 243 9.83 30.88 19.63
C PHE A 243 10.69 31.14 20.85
N VAL A 244 11.17 30.05 21.46
CA VAL A 244 12.00 30.07 22.67
C VAL A 244 13.15 29.09 22.48
N LEU A 245 14.38 29.50 22.81
CA LEU A 245 15.55 28.63 22.73
C LEU A 245 15.48 27.49 23.76
N ILE A 246 15.72 26.25 23.33
CA ILE A 246 16.00 25.11 24.20
C ILE A 246 17.52 25.00 24.38
N LYS A 247 18.07 25.63 25.43
CA LYS A 247 19.50 25.54 25.74
C LYS A 247 19.91 24.19 26.34
N ASP A 248 18.96 23.41 26.83
CA ASP A 248 19.22 22.11 27.47
C ASP A 248 18.07 21.13 27.21
N LEU A 249 18.20 20.33 26.15
CA LEU A 249 17.18 19.37 25.73
C LEU A 249 16.98 18.25 26.76
N SER A 250 18.06 17.76 27.39
CA SER A 250 18.00 16.68 28.39
C SER A 250 17.27 17.12 29.66
N ARG A 251 17.53 18.33 30.15
CA ARG A 251 16.81 18.89 31.31
C ARG A 251 15.37 19.27 30.97
N LEU A 252 15.09 19.74 29.75
CA LEU A 252 13.70 20.00 29.33
C LEU A 252 12.87 18.70 29.32
N LEU A 253 13.37 17.63 28.69
CA LEU A 253 12.63 16.37 28.53
C LEU A 253 12.65 15.46 29.77
N SER A 254 13.41 15.81 30.82
CA SER A 254 13.58 15.03 32.06
C SER A 254 12.29 14.58 32.77
N PHE A 255 11.12 15.18 32.48
CA PHE A 255 9.83 14.77 33.04
C PHE A 255 9.07 13.73 32.19
N GLN A 256 9.38 13.63 30.89
CA GLN A 256 8.86 12.58 30.01
C GLN A 256 9.62 11.27 30.19
N LEU A 257 10.89 11.35 30.59
CA LEU A 257 11.82 10.22 30.68
C LEU A 257 11.93 9.66 32.10
N ARG A 258 10.97 8.81 32.50
CA ARG A 258 11.00 8.06 33.77
C ARG A 258 12.32 7.26 33.92
N GLY A 259 12.67 6.91 35.17
CA GLY A 259 13.84 6.08 35.50
C GLY A 259 15.13 6.86 35.85
N ASN A 260 16.04 6.15 36.52
CA ASN A 260 17.15 6.59 37.38
C ASN A 260 18.09 7.71 36.87
N ALA A 261 18.87 8.26 37.83
CA ALA A 261 19.74 9.43 37.74
C ALA A 261 21.01 9.29 36.85
N SER A 262 21.06 8.35 35.91
CA SER A 262 22.16 8.24 34.96
C SER A 262 22.07 9.33 33.87
N LYS A 263 23.21 9.69 33.27
CA LYS A 263 23.32 10.72 32.24
C LYS A 263 22.66 10.24 30.93
N LYS A 264 21.50 10.81 30.58
CA LYS A 264 20.72 10.47 29.38
C LYS A 264 21.14 11.33 28.18
N TYR A 265 21.57 10.70 27.08
CA TYR A 265 21.85 11.35 25.80
C TYR A 265 20.59 11.28 24.92
N ILE A 266 20.08 12.41 24.40
CA ILE A 266 18.81 12.43 23.66
C ILE A 266 19.04 12.74 22.18
N CYS A 267 18.40 11.98 21.29
CA CYS A 267 18.35 12.30 19.86
C CYS A 267 17.51 13.56 19.63
N ASP A 268 18.10 14.57 18.97
CA ASP A 268 17.42 15.83 18.70
C ASP A 268 16.22 15.68 17.74
N ARG A 269 16.20 14.61 16.91
CA ARG A 269 15.12 14.32 15.95
C ARG A 269 13.90 13.67 16.59
N CYS A 270 14.06 12.49 17.20
CA CYS A 270 12.94 11.66 17.69
C CYS A 270 12.62 11.85 19.17
N LEU A 271 13.50 12.50 19.94
CA LEU A 271 13.44 12.69 21.40
C LEU A 271 13.59 11.42 22.25
N HIS A 272 13.94 10.28 21.63
CA HIS A 272 14.33 9.07 22.35
C HIS A 272 15.71 9.25 23.00
N TYR A 273 15.99 8.48 24.06
CA TYR A 273 17.19 8.63 24.89
C TYR A 273 18.03 7.36 25.00
N PHE A 274 19.34 7.55 25.12
CA PHE A 274 20.36 6.51 25.07
C PHE A 274 21.30 6.64 26.27
N LYS A 275 21.86 5.51 26.72
CA LYS A 275 22.80 5.45 27.85
C LYS A 275 24.22 5.93 27.48
N THR A 276 24.62 5.82 26.22
CA THR A 276 25.92 6.24 25.69
C THR A 276 25.76 7.16 24.48
N ARG A 277 26.84 7.88 24.13
CA ARG A 277 26.87 8.73 22.93
C ARG A 277 26.94 7.90 21.65
N ASP A 278 27.50 6.71 21.71
CA ASP A 278 27.78 5.85 20.56
C ASP A 278 26.50 5.17 20.06
N LYS A 279 25.66 4.66 20.98
CA LYS A 279 24.31 4.16 20.63
C LYS A 279 23.45 5.29 20.02
N LEU A 280 23.56 6.52 20.53
CA LEU A 280 22.95 7.70 19.88
C LEU A 280 23.52 7.99 18.47
N SER A 281 24.83 7.82 18.26
CA SER A 281 25.45 8.02 16.93
C SER A 281 25.00 6.96 15.93
N SER A 282 24.83 5.70 16.35
CA SER A 282 24.23 4.64 15.53
C SER A 282 22.78 4.96 15.19
N HIS A 283 22.00 5.42 16.18
CA HIS A 283 20.60 5.81 16.02
C HIS A 283 20.42 7.00 15.07
N ASP A 284 21.23 8.05 15.17
CA ASP A 284 21.08 9.28 14.38
C ASP A 284 21.10 8.99 12.86
N VAL A 285 21.83 7.96 12.40
CA VAL A 285 21.87 7.51 11.00
C VAL A 285 20.55 6.87 10.56
N ASP A 286 20.09 5.83 11.27
CA ASP A 286 18.86 5.11 10.93
C ASP A 286 17.63 6.02 11.10
N CYS A 287 17.60 6.82 12.19
CA CYS A 287 16.59 7.83 12.45
C CYS A 287 16.54 8.94 11.38
N ALA A 288 17.69 9.38 10.85
CA ALA A 288 17.71 10.44 9.83
C ALA A 288 17.09 10.01 8.49
N ARG A 289 17.18 8.71 8.16
CA ARG A 289 16.57 8.13 6.94
C ARG A 289 15.07 7.91 7.09
N MET A 290 14.62 7.47 8.27
CA MET A 290 13.31 6.81 8.43
C MET A 290 12.29 7.62 9.25
N ASN A 291 12.69 8.32 10.32
CA ASN A 291 11.77 9.00 11.22
C ASN A 291 11.42 10.41 10.71
N LYS A 292 10.13 10.66 10.44
CA LYS A 292 9.58 11.94 9.93
C LYS A 292 8.59 12.61 10.90
N CYS A 293 8.28 11.97 12.02
CA CYS A 293 7.30 12.36 13.05
C CYS A 293 7.68 11.69 14.39
N THR A 294 6.91 11.96 15.46
CA THR A 294 7.11 11.33 16.77
C THR A 294 6.74 9.86 16.71
N VAL A 295 7.67 8.97 17.04
CA VAL A 295 7.37 7.55 17.24
C VAL A 295 7.06 7.33 18.72
N LEU A 296 5.86 6.85 19.02
CA LEU A 296 5.48 6.35 20.32
C LEU A 296 5.73 4.84 20.34
N LEU A 297 6.46 4.37 21.35
CA LEU A 297 6.67 2.94 21.59
C LEU A 297 5.74 2.47 22.70
N PRO A 298 5.39 1.18 22.75
CA PRO A 298 4.77 0.57 23.92
C PRO A 298 5.66 0.74 25.16
N ASN A 299 5.04 0.73 26.33
CA ASN A 299 5.74 0.61 27.61
C ASN A 299 5.59 -0.82 28.15
N GLU A 300 6.28 -1.15 29.25
CA GLU A 300 6.30 -2.49 29.83
C GLU A 300 4.91 -3.09 30.18
N ASN A 301 3.90 -2.25 30.43
CA ASN A 301 2.53 -2.72 30.67
C ASN A 301 1.78 -2.99 29.35
N ASP A 302 2.03 -2.19 28.32
CA ASP A 302 1.32 -2.21 27.03
C ASP A 302 2.01 -3.05 25.95
N LYS A 303 3.24 -3.54 26.19
CA LYS A 303 4.02 -4.30 25.20
C LYS A 303 3.40 -5.64 24.79
N TRP A 304 2.48 -6.21 25.58
CA TRP A 304 1.87 -7.51 25.29
C TRP A 304 0.65 -7.41 24.38
N LEU A 305 0.83 -7.74 23.10
CA LEU A 305 -0.26 -7.92 22.14
C LEU A 305 -0.77 -9.38 22.18
N SER A 306 -2.08 -9.53 22.30
CA SER A 306 -2.80 -10.82 22.36
C SER A 306 -4.21 -10.65 21.78
N PHE A 307 -4.97 -11.73 21.64
CA PHE A 307 -6.41 -11.60 21.45
C PHE A 307 -7.04 -10.88 22.65
N ARG A 308 -7.93 -9.90 22.39
CA ARG A 308 -8.69 -9.15 23.41
C ARG A 308 -10.17 -8.95 23.05
N ASN A 309 -10.58 -9.20 21.80
CA ASN A 309 -11.89 -8.81 21.27
C ASN A 309 -12.96 -9.89 21.50
N TYR A 310 -13.07 -10.40 22.74
CA TYR A 310 -13.98 -11.49 23.11
C TYR A 310 -15.46 -11.19 22.84
N ASN A 311 -15.86 -9.92 22.75
CA ASN A 311 -17.20 -9.51 22.34
C ASN A 311 -17.53 -9.92 20.90
N ARG A 312 -16.54 -10.02 20.00
CA ARG A 312 -16.71 -10.43 18.60
C ARG A 312 -17.00 -11.92 18.42
N LYS A 313 -17.06 -12.70 19.51
CA LYS A 313 -17.58 -14.07 19.55
C LYS A 313 -19.12 -14.15 19.58
N LYS A 314 -19.82 -13.03 19.83
CA LYS A 314 -21.28 -12.96 19.75
C LYS A 314 -21.68 -12.56 18.33
N ARG A 315 -22.78 -13.07 17.81
CA ARG A 315 -23.33 -12.62 16.52
C ARG A 315 -23.86 -11.18 16.64
N LEU A 316 -23.59 -10.32 15.66
CA LEU A 316 -24.24 -9.02 15.56
C LEU A 316 -25.73 -9.20 15.24
N PRO A 317 -26.65 -8.69 16.09
CA PRO A 317 -28.06 -9.01 15.95
C PRO A 317 -28.80 -8.21 14.87
N PHE A 318 -28.19 -7.14 14.36
CA PHE A 318 -28.70 -6.34 13.25
C PHE A 318 -27.57 -6.09 12.26
N VAL A 319 -27.77 -6.45 11.00
CA VAL A 319 -26.87 -6.17 9.88
C VAL A 319 -27.68 -5.58 8.73
N VAL A 320 -27.09 -4.64 7.98
CA VAL A 320 -27.71 -4.03 6.82
C VAL A 320 -26.88 -4.36 5.59
N TYR A 321 -27.50 -5.06 4.64
CA TYR A 321 -26.98 -5.31 3.31
C TYR A 321 -27.61 -4.29 2.37
N ALA A 322 -26.82 -3.63 1.54
CA ALA A 322 -27.32 -2.62 0.62
C ALA A 322 -26.47 -2.61 -0.66
N ASP A 323 -27.12 -2.33 -1.78
CA ASP A 323 -26.47 -2.12 -3.07
C ASP A 323 -27.16 -0.98 -3.83
N LEU A 324 -26.51 -0.48 -4.88
CA LEU A 324 -26.96 0.70 -5.63
C LEU A 324 -26.68 0.57 -7.13
N GLU A 325 -27.59 1.12 -7.92
CA GLU A 325 -27.52 1.09 -9.39
C GLU A 325 -27.25 2.48 -9.97
N CYS A 326 -26.48 2.51 -11.06
CA CYS A 326 -25.94 3.73 -11.68
C CYS A 326 -26.27 3.82 -13.18
N ILE A 327 -26.80 4.98 -13.59
CA ILE A 327 -26.86 5.39 -15.00
C ILE A 327 -25.45 5.72 -15.47
N LEU A 328 -25.05 5.21 -16.64
CA LEU A 328 -23.75 5.47 -17.24
C LEU A 328 -23.81 6.66 -18.21
N GLU A 329 -23.97 7.86 -17.64
CA GLU A 329 -24.05 9.13 -18.34
C GLU A 329 -22.74 9.41 -19.11
N LYS A 330 -22.80 9.48 -20.44
CA LYS A 330 -21.62 9.79 -21.27
C LYS A 330 -21.24 11.26 -21.14
N THR A 331 -19.97 11.54 -20.83
CA THR A 331 -19.44 12.89 -20.58
C THR A 331 -19.29 13.78 -21.83
N GLY A 332 -19.67 13.28 -23.01
CA GLY A 332 -19.44 13.96 -24.30
C GLY A 332 -18.00 13.90 -24.82
N ILE A 333 -17.05 13.38 -24.03
CA ILE A 333 -15.65 13.17 -24.45
C ILE A 333 -15.50 11.72 -24.93
N ASP A 334 -15.45 11.53 -26.25
CA ASP A 334 -15.12 10.25 -26.89
C ASP A 334 -14.09 10.50 -28.00
N ASP A 335 -12.83 10.65 -27.59
CA ASP A 335 -11.73 11.02 -28.48
C ASP A 335 -10.56 10.02 -28.36
N ASP A 336 -10.36 9.22 -29.43
CA ASP A 336 -9.24 8.28 -29.63
C ASP A 336 -7.85 8.94 -29.57
N HIS A 337 -7.82 10.26 -29.65
CA HIS A 337 -6.65 11.10 -29.55
C HIS A 337 -6.29 11.46 -28.09
N ILE A 338 -7.20 11.35 -27.11
CA ILE A 338 -6.90 11.72 -25.71
C ILE A 338 -6.27 10.53 -24.94
N SER A 339 -5.05 10.74 -24.41
CA SER A 339 -4.31 9.72 -23.65
C SER A 339 -5.06 9.16 -22.44
N ARG A 340 -5.90 9.98 -21.81
CA ARG A 340 -6.72 9.63 -20.64
C ARG A 340 -7.87 10.63 -20.46
N PHE A 341 -9.09 10.12 -20.39
CA PHE A 341 -10.31 10.92 -20.16
C PHE A 341 -11.32 10.16 -19.29
N ASN A 342 -12.24 10.90 -18.68
CA ASN A 342 -13.47 10.33 -18.14
C ASN A 342 -14.39 10.05 -19.34
N TYR A 343 -14.90 8.83 -19.46
CA TYR A 343 -15.83 8.43 -20.52
C TYR A 343 -17.27 8.59 -20.05
N GLN A 344 -17.60 7.94 -18.94
CA GLN A 344 -18.91 7.98 -18.30
C GLN A 344 -18.81 8.42 -16.85
N HIS A 345 -19.82 9.16 -16.42
CA HIS A 345 -20.15 9.42 -15.03
C HIS A 345 -21.17 8.37 -14.56
N HIS A 346 -20.99 7.84 -13.34
CA HIS A 346 -21.86 6.82 -12.75
C HIS A 346 -22.84 7.53 -11.81
N LYS A 347 -24.00 7.94 -12.33
CA LYS A 347 -25.02 8.67 -11.57
C LYS A 347 -25.98 7.68 -10.91
N VAL A 348 -25.97 7.59 -9.58
CA VAL A 348 -26.86 6.70 -8.82
C VAL A 348 -28.32 7.03 -9.10
N PHE A 349 -29.14 6.02 -9.39
CA PHE A 349 -30.58 6.17 -9.68
C PHE A 349 -31.48 5.23 -8.90
N SER A 350 -30.96 4.16 -8.30
CA SER A 350 -31.73 3.25 -7.45
C SER A 350 -30.86 2.72 -6.31
N ILE A 351 -31.46 2.52 -5.13
CA ILE A 351 -30.81 1.90 -3.97
C ILE A 351 -31.77 0.87 -3.39
N GLY A 352 -31.25 -0.32 -3.09
CA GLY A 352 -31.95 -1.37 -2.36
C GLY A 352 -31.19 -1.76 -1.10
N TYR A 353 -31.91 -2.04 -0.01
CA TYR A 353 -31.31 -2.58 1.21
C TYR A 353 -32.19 -3.63 1.89
N TYR A 354 -31.55 -4.59 2.53
CA TYR A 354 -32.16 -5.57 3.41
C TYR A 354 -31.54 -5.48 4.81
N VAL A 355 -32.39 -5.33 5.82
CA VAL A 355 -32.02 -5.46 7.22
C VAL A 355 -32.23 -6.90 7.64
N ARG A 356 -31.18 -7.57 8.11
CA ARG A 356 -31.28 -8.83 8.84
C ARG A 356 -31.41 -8.53 10.34
N CYS A 357 -32.46 -9.06 10.97
CA CYS A 357 -32.50 -9.24 12.42
C CYS A 357 -32.19 -10.70 12.75
N ASP A 358 -31.28 -10.95 13.68
CA ASP A 358 -30.73 -12.29 13.97
C ASP A 358 -31.63 -13.15 14.87
N PHE A 359 -32.49 -12.51 15.69
CA PHE A 359 -33.30 -13.18 16.72
C PHE A 359 -34.82 -13.03 16.53
N ASP A 360 -35.25 -12.22 15.56
CA ASP A 360 -36.67 -11.96 15.28
C ASP A 360 -36.83 -11.61 13.78
N GLU A 361 -37.29 -12.58 12.99
CA GLU A 361 -37.49 -12.43 11.55
C GLU A 361 -38.51 -11.33 11.20
N THR A 362 -39.45 -11.01 12.09
CA THR A 362 -40.44 -9.95 11.86
C THR A 362 -39.82 -8.54 11.89
N MET A 363 -38.59 -8.43 12.41
CA MET A 363 -37.78 -7.21 12.35
C MET A 363 -36.86 -7.13 11.12
N SER A 364 -36.72 -8.21 10.34
CA SER A 364 -36.04 -8.17 9.04
C SER A 364 -36.92 -7.45 8.01
N MET A 365 -36.34 -6.71 7.07
CA MET A 365 -37.11 -6.09 5.99
C MET A 365 -36.24 -5.75 4.77
N TYR A 366 -36.81 -5.85 3.57
CA TYR A 366 -36.26 -5.27 2.34
C TYR A 366 -36.98 -3.95 2.03
N ALA A 367 -36.25 -2.95 1.56
CA ALA A 367 -36.80 -1.73 0.96
C ALA A 367 -35.88 -1.21 -0.15
N SER A 368 -36.48 -0.59 -1.17
CA SER A 368 -35.74 0.06 -2.26
C SER A 368 -36.46 1.30 -2.77
N PHE A 369 -35.71 2.19 -3.43
CA PHE A 369 -36.23 3.41 -4.01
C PHE A 369 -35.47 3.77 -5.30
N ARG A 370 -36.22 3.99 -6.38
CA ARG A 370 -35.75 4.45 -7.70
C ARG A 370 -36.08 5.93 -7.89
N GLY A 371 -35.07 6.75 -8.17
CA GLY A 371 -35.17 8.19 -8.40
C GLY A 371 -33.89 8.95 -8.04
N GLU A 372 -33.76 10.21 -8.49
CA GLU A 372 -32.54 11.01 -8.29
C GLU A 372 -32.15 11.18 -6.82
N ASN A 373 -33.13 11.27 -5.92
CA ASN A 373 -32.91 11.48 -4.48
C ASN A 373 -32.74 10.16 -3.69
N CYS A 374 -32.48 9.03 -4.37
CA CYS A 374 -32.33 7.71 -3.73
C CYS A 374 -31.27 7.67 -2.61
N VAL A 375 -30.16 8.40 -2.77
CA VAL A 375 -29.11 8.52 -1.75
C VAL A 375 -29.63 9.23 -0.49
N GLU A 376 -30.39 10.31 -0.64
CA GLU A 376 -30.96 11.05 0.50
C GLU A 376 -32.03 10.21 1.22
N TRP A 377 -32.91 9.55 0.46
CA TRP A 377 -33.90 8.62 0.98
C TRP A 377 -33.24 7.51 1.82
N PHE A 378 -32.18 6.88 1.31
CA PHE A 378 -31.49 5.79 2.02
C PHE A 378 -30.82 6.28 3.32
N VAL A 379 -30.20 7.46 3.32
CA VAL A 379 -29.66 8.08 4.55
C VAL A 379 -30.78 8.37 5.56
N GLY A 380 -31.95 8.81 5.09
CA GLY A 380 -33.15 8.99 5.92
C GLY A 380 -33.66 7.67 6.53
N GLU A 381 -33.67 6.58 5.77
CA GLU A 381 -34.05 5.25 6.26
C GLU A 381 -33.03 4.69 7.28
N LEU A 382 -31.73 4.85 7.06
CA LEU A 382 -30.70 4.48 8.05
C LEU A 382 -30.87 5.25 9.37
N TYR A 383 -31.28 6.51 9.32
CA TYR A 383 -31.59 7.30 10.52
C TYR A 383 -32.84 6.77 11.25
N LYS A 384 -33.92 6.45 10.53
CA LYS A 384 -35.14 5.81 11.10
C LYS A 384 -34.81 4.44 11.71
N LEU A 385 -34.03 3.62 11.01
CA LEU A 385 -33.57 2.31 11.47
C LEU A 385 -32.74 2.43 12.76
N THR A 386 -31.87 3.42 12.85
CA THR A 386 -31.06 3.68 14.06
C THR A 386 -31.96 3.92 15.28
N HIS A 387 -33.06 4.67 15.14
CA HIS A 387 -34.03 4.86 16.23
C HIS A 387 -34.83 3.59 16.56
N ARG A 388 -35.23 2.80 15.55
CA ARG A 388 -35.91 1.50 15.75
C ARG A 388 -35.01 0.50 16.50
N VAL A 389 -33.75 0.36 16.10
CA VAL A 389 -32.77 -0.51 16.77
C VAL A 389 -32.48 -0.01 18.18
N LYS A 390 -32.34 1.31 18.38
CA LYS A 390 -32.13 1.90 19.71
C LYS A 390 -33.28 1.62 20.69
N SER A 391 -34.54 1.64 20.25
CA SER A 391 -35.68 1.36 21.15
C SER A 391 -35.74 -0.12 21.58
N VAL A 392 -35.24 -1.04 20.77
CA VAL A 392 -35.03 -2.45 21.14
C VAL A 392 -33.95 -2.56 22.21
N TYR A 393 -32.76 -2.00 21.97
CA TYR A 393 -31.64 -2.05 22.94
C TYR A 393 -31.91 -1.35 24.28
N VAL A 394 -32.84 -0.39 24.33
CA VAL A 394 -33.26 0.29 25.58
C VAL A 394 -34.20 -0.56 26.44
N LYS A 395 -34.86 -1.59 25.87
CA LYS A 395 -35.63 -2.57 26.66
C LYS A 395 -34.68 -3.55 27.36
N ASN A 396 -34.21 -3.16 28.55
CA ASN A 396 -33.43 -4.04 29.45
C ASN A 396 -34.23 -5.29 29.86
N LEU A 397 -34.12 -6.36 29.07
CA LEU A 397 -34.53 -7.70 29.48
C LEU A 397 -33.59 -8.19 30.58
N ARG A 398 -34.12 -8.54 31.75
CA ARG A 398 -33.36 -9.31 32.74
C ARG A 398 -32.97 -10.65 32.12
N MET A 399 -31.73 -11.09 32.32
CA MET A 399 -31.41 -12.50 32.08
C MET A 399 -32.28 -13.36 33.00
N ASN A 400 -33.01 -14.31 32.42
CA ASN A 400 -33.62 -15.38 33.18
C ASN A 400 -32.51 -16.17 33.88
N GLN A 401 -32.76 -16.60 35.12
CA GLN A 401 -31.83 -17.49 35.82
C GLN A 401 -31.77 -18.83 35.08
N PHE A 402 -30.57 -19.36 34.86
CA PHE A 402 -30.41 -20.72 34.33
C PHE A 402 -31.11 -21.70 35.27
N THR A 403 -31.91 -22.62 34.72
CA THR A 403 -32.33 -23.79 35.50
C THR A 403 -31.11 -24.65 35.82
N THR A 404 -31.15 -25.38 36.94
CA THR A 404 -30.03 -26.25 37.36
C THR A 404 -29.61 -27.24 36.27
N LYS A 405 -30.58 -27.73 35.47
CA LYS A 405 -30.32 -28.61 34.33
C LYS A 405 -29.57 -27.90 33.19
N GLN A 406 -30.00 -26.71 32.79
CA GLN A 406 -29.30 -25.91 31.77
C GLN A 406 -27.89 -25.49 32.22
N TRP A 407 -27.70 -25.27 33.52
CA TRP A 407 -26.37 -24.96 34.06
C TRP A 407 -25.44 -26.17 34.04
N GLN A 408 -25.97 -27.37 34.28
CA GLN A 408 -25.24 -28.64 34.11
C GLN A 408 -24.92 -28.92 32.63
N GLU A 409 -25.91 -28.81 31.74
CA GLU A 409 -25.76 -28.96 30.29
C GLU A 409 -24.78 -27.94 29.67
N PHE A 410 -24.64 -26.75 30.27
CA PHE A 410 -23.65 -25.74 29.89
C PHE A 410 -22.22 -26.07 30.36
N VAL A 411 -22.07 -26.82 31.45
CA VAL A 411 -20.76 -27.24 31.99
C VAL A 411 -20.22 -28.48 31.26
N ASP A 412 -21.10 -29.40 30.85
CA ASP A 412 -20.71 -30.72 30.34
C ASP A 412 -20.64 -30.80 28.78
N ALA A 413 -20.99 -29.73 28.06
CA ALA A 413 -21.02 -29.72 26.59
C ALA A 413 -19.65 -29.54 25.91
N THR A 414 -19.28 -30.46 25.01
CA THR A 414 -17.95 -30.49 24.35
C THR A 414 -17.94 -30.18 22.85
N HIS A 415 -19.08 -30.16 22.17
CA HIS A 415 -19.19 -29.91 20.72
C HIS A 415 -20.39 -28.98 20.39
N CYS A 416 -20.34 -28.29 19.24
CA CYS A 416 -21.36 -27.33 18.79
C CYS A 416 -22.24 -27.93 17.68
N HIS A 417 -23.53 -27.57 17.63
CA HIS A 417 -24.57 -28.26 16.84
C HIS A 417 -24.95 -27.59 15.50
N ILE A 418 -24.17 -26.62 15.01
CA ILE A 418 -24.69 -25.58 14.07
C ILE A 418 -24.02 -25.57 12.67
N CYS A 419 -22.89 -26.26 12.45
CA CYS A 419 -21.86 -25.78 11.50
C CYS A 419 -21.87 -26.33 10.04
N GLU A 420 -22.35 -25.55 9.04
CA GLU A 420 -22.23 -25.88 7.60
C GLU A 420 -22.21 -24.69 6.55
N LYS A 421 -21.06 -24.00 6.33
CA LYS A 421 -20.38 -23.68 5.00
C LYS A 421 -21.13 -23.04 3.77
N PRO A 422 -20.81 -21.80 3.24
CA PRO A 422 -20.24 -21.46 1.86
C PRO A 422 -19.69 -19.98 1.52
N SER A 423 -19.04 -19.71 0.32
CA SER A 423 -18.13 -18.48 -0.15
C SER A 423 -18.55 -18.43 -1.75
N SER A 424 -18.64 -17.39 -2.66
CA SER A 424 -18.59 -15.87 -2.76
C SER A 424 -19.40 -15.29 -3.97
N LEU A 425 -20.28 -14.30 -3.77
CA LEU A 425 -21.42 -13.88 -4.66
C LEU A 425 -21.74 -14.70 -5.93
N GLU A 426 -21.36 -14.26 -7.13
CA GLU A 426 -21.73 -14.90 -8.42
C GLU A 426 -21.27 -16.37 -8.52
N LYS A 427 -20.25 -16.75 -7.74
CA LYS A 427 -19.86 -18.14 -7.47
C LYS A 427 -20.46 -18.73 -6.19
N LEU A 428 -20.82 -17.94 -5.16
CA LEU A 428 -21.56 -18.42 -3.97
C LEU A 428 -22.86 -19.06 -4.41
N VAL A 429 -23.61 -18.39 -5.27
CA VAL A 429 -24.95 -18.82 -5.63
C VAL A 429 -24.90 -20.09 -6.49
N SER A 430 -23.81 -20.33 -7.23
CA SER A 430 -23.53 -21.62 -7.89
C SER A 430 -22.82 -22.66 -7.00
N TYR A 431 -22.36 -22.27 -5.79
CA TYR A 431 -21.79 -23.14 -4.76
C TYR A 431 -22.74 -23.36 -3.55
N LEU A 432 -23.91 -22.75 -3.58
CA LEU A 432 -25.00 -22.88 -2.62
C LEU A 432 -25.98 -23.93 -3.12
N ASP A 433 -26.42 -24.80 -2.22
CA ASP A 433 -27.61 -25.59 -2.46
C ASP A 433 -28.86 -24.68 -2.39
N LYS A 434 -29.88 -24.96 -3.22
CA LYS A 434 -31.14 -24.19 -3.25
C LYS A 434 -31.94 -24.24 -1.94
N SER A 435 -31.58 -25.13 -1.02
CA SER A 435 -32.08 -25.19 0.36
C SER A 435 -31.44 -24.18 1.31
N LYS A 436 -30.28 -23.59 0.96
CA LYS A 436 -29.55 -22.62 1.81
C LYS A 436 -29.85 -21.14 1.52
N LEU A 437 -30.71 -20.86 0.53
CA LEU A 437 -31.15 -19.52 0.11
C LEU A 437 -32.41 -19.07 0.89
N ASN A 438 -32.29 -19.00 2.21
CA ASN A 438 -33.42 -18.85 3.12
C ASN A 438 -34.03 -17.44 3.14
N ILE A 439 -33.23 -16.39 2.96
CA ILE A 439 -33.70 -14.99 2.92
C ILE A 439 -34.40 -14.73 1.58
N THR A 440 -33.82 -15.19 0.47
CA THR A 440 -34.42 -15.07 -0.85
C THR A 440 -35.74 -15.86 -0.94
N ARG A 441 -35.78 -17.09 -0.39
CA ARG A 441 -37.00 -17.92 -0.38
C ARG A 441 -38.12 -17.35 0.52
N SER A 442 -37.80 -16.73 1.66
CA SER A 442 -38.82 -16.14 2.54
C SER A 442 -39.46 -14.88 1.96
N ILE A 443 -38.73 -14.09 1.16
CA ILE A 443 -39.26 -12.87 0.50
C ILE A 443 -40.00 -13.18 -0.81
N PHE A 444 -39.64 -14.26 -1.49
CA PHE A 444 -40.30 -14.74 -2.73
C PHE A 444 -41.20 -15.96 -2.50
N PHE A 445 -41.84 -16.04 -1.33
CA PHE A 445 -42.62 -17.20 -0.84
C PHE A 445 -43.82 -17.66 -1.70
N ASN A 446 -44.21 -16.90 -2.74
CA ASN A 446 -45.33 -17.21 -3.64
C ASN A 446 -44.90 -17.79 -5.00
N LEU A 447 -43.59 -17.91 -5.28
CA LEU A 447 -43.08 -18.43 -6.57
C LEU A 447 -43.00 -19.96 -6.59
N ASP A 448 -43.14 -20.56 -7.78
CA ASP A 448 -42.86 -21.99 -7.97
C ASP A 448 -41.34 -22.31 -7.96
N GLU A 449 -40.95 -23.58 -7.85
CA GLU A 449 -39.52 -23.95 -7.78
C GLU A 449 -38.73 -23.67 -9.08
N GLN A 450 -39.38 -23.56 -10.23
CA GLN A 450 -38.75 -23.13 -11.48
C GLN A 450 -38.56 -21.61 -11.48
N GLU A 451 -39.59 -20.84 -11.13
CA GLU A 451 -39.54 -19.37 -11.02
C GLU A 451 -38.51 -18.93 -9.99
N PHE A 452 -38.47 -19.59 -8.83
CA PHE A 452 -37.41 -19.42 -7.85
C PHE A 452 -36.04 -19.74 -8.47
N ALA A 453 -35.91 -20.87 -9.20
CA ALA A 453 -34.65 -21.21 -9.87
C ALA A 453 -34.16 -20.13 -10.83
N PHE A 454 -35.05 -19.46 -11.58
CA PHE A 454 -34.69 -18.33 -12.45
C PHE A 454 -34.10 -17.16 -11.66
N LEU A 455 -34.69 -16.76 -10.52
CA LEU A 455 -34.15 -15.68 -9.67
C LEU A 455 -32.89 -16.06 -8.88
N THR A 456 -32.59 -17.35 -8.76
CA THR A 456 -31.32 -17.84 -8.16
C THR A 456 -30.16 -17.91 -9.16
N ARG A 457 -30.36 -17.57 -10.44
CA ARG A 457 -29.26 -17.17 -11.31
C ARG A 457 -29.07 -15.66 -11.16
N LYS A 458 -27.83 -15.20 -11.09
CA LYS A 458 -27.53 -13.75 -11.12
C LYS A 458 -28.11 -13.17 -12.41
N GLY A 459 -28.87 -12.08 -12.31
CA GLY A 459 -29.45 -11.39 -13.45
C GLY A 459 -28.41 -10.78 -14.38
N VAL A 460 -28.86 -10.18 -15.49
CA VAL A 460 -27.98 -9.54 -16.47
C VAL A 460 -28.58 -8.21 -16.91
N PHE A 461 -27.87 -7.10 -16.68
CA PHE A 461 -28.39 -5.73 -16.90
C PHE A 461 -27.60 -4.97 -17.98
N PRO A 462 -28.24 -4.20 -18.88
CA PRO A 462 -27.56 -3.53 -20.00
C PRO A 462 -26.95 -2.19 -19.58
N TYR A 463 -25.93 -2.21 -18.72
CA TYR A 463 -25.31 -1.02 -18.11
C TYR A 463 -24.89 0.08 -19.10
N GLU A 464 -24.26 -0.28 -20.23
CA GLU A 464 -23.84 0.71 -21.26
C GLU A 464 -25.04 1.32 -22.01
N TYR A 465 -26.18 0.62 -22.05
CA TYR A 465 -27.39 1.11 -22.69
C TYR A 465 -28.13 2.11 -21.81
N VAL A 466 -28.20 1.89 -20.49
CA VAL A 466 -28.96 2.73 -19.54
C VAL A 466 -28.14 4.00 -19.23
N ASN A 467 -28.15 4.92 -20.18
CA ASN A 467 -27.39 6.17 -20.18
C ASN A 467 -28.25 7.44 -19.96
N SER A 468 -29.57 7.31 -19.80
CA SER A 468 -30.48 8.36 -19.30
C SER A 468 -31.65 7.75 -18.51
N PHE A 469 -32.38 8.58 -17.76
CA PHE A 469 -33.57 8.15 -17.03
C PHE A 469 -34.72 7.72 -17.95
N ASP A 470 -34.85 8.33 -19.13
CA ASP A 470 -35.96 8.06 -20.06
C ASP A 470 -36.02 6.60 -20.49
N LYS A 471 -34.84 5.97 -20.63
CA LYS A 471 -34.69 4.56 -20.99
C LYS A 471 -35.28 3.59 -19.98
N LEU A 472 -35.38 3.99 -18.71
CA LEU A 472 -36.05 3.17 -17.69
C LEU A 472 -37.56 3.06 -17.94
N ASN A 473 -38.14 3.91 -18.80
CA ASN A 473 -39.53 3.84 -19.21
C ASN A 473 -39.74 3.03 -20.51
N GLU A 474 -38.68 2.49 -21.13
CA GLU A 474 -38.81 1.64 -22.32
C GLU A 474 -39.53 0.33 -21.98
N THR A 475 -40.50 -0.06 -22.81
CA THR A 475 -41.42 -1.19 -22.57
C THR A 475 -40.98 -2.50 -23.23
N SER A 476 -39.72 -2.59 -23.65
CA SER A 476 -39.13 -3.76 -24.31
C SER A 476 -37.70 -3.99 -23.82
N LEU A 477 -37.31 -5.26 -23.68
CA LEU A 477 -35.90 -5.61 -23.43
C LEU A 477 -35.04 -5.08 -24.60
N PRO A 478 -33.93 -4.34 -24.33
CA PRO A 478 -33.01 -3.88 -25.37
C PRO A 478 -32.43 -5.03 -26.20
N PRO A 479 -32.04 -4.80 -27.47
CA PRO A 479 -31.42 -5.84 -28.30
C PRO A 479 -30.09 -6.30 -27.68
N ARG A 480 -29.67 -7.54 -28.00
CA ARG A 480 -28.49 -8.19 -27.41
C ARG A 480 -27.21 -7.34 -27.49
N GLU A 481 -27.02 -6.64 -28.59
CA GLU A 481 -25.86 -5.78 -28.87
C GLU A 481 -25.82 -4.54 -27.95
N ALA A 482 -26.93 -4.19 -27.29
CA ALA A 482 -26.99 -3.15 -26.26
C ALA A 482 -26.42 -3.58 -24.90
N PHE A 483 -26.19 -4.88 -24.67
CA PHE A 483 -25.59 -5.43 -23.45
C PHE A 483 -24.06 -5.53 -23.51
N TYR A 484 -23.42 -4.95 -24.54
CA TYR A 484 -21.97 -4.75 -24.55
C TYR A 484 -21.49 -4.07 -23.26
N SER A 485 -20.28 -4.38 -22.80
CA SER A 485 -19.64 -3.71 -21.66
C SER A 485 -18.25 -3.18 -22.01
N SER A 486 -18.01 -1.88 -21.83
CA SER A 486 -16.67 -1.28 -22.02
C SER A 486 -15.66 -1.73 -20.96
N LEU A 487 -16.11 -2.34 -19.86
CA LEU A 487 -15.26 -2.79 -18.76
C LEU A 487 -14.59 -4.14 -19.03
N THR A 488 -15.31 -5.08 -19.66
CA THR A 488 -14.78 -6.36 -20.15
C THR A 488 -14.32 -6.27 -21.61
N GLY A 489 -14.98 -5.41 -22.40
CA GLY A 489 -14.88 -5.33 -23.85
C GLY A 489 -15.56 -6.52 -24.53
N GLU A 490 -16.76 -6.88 -24.06
CA GLU A 490 -17.49 -8.11 -24.42
C GLU A 490 -18.97 -7.81 -24.58
N ASP A 491 -19.58 -8.43 -25.58
CA ASP A 491 -21.03 -8.58 -25.70
C ASP A 491 -21.53 -9.67 -24.73
N ILE A 492 -22.82 -9.62 -24.40
CA ILE A 492 -23.51 -10.67 -23.64
C ILE A 492 -23.50 -12.02 -24.38
N SER A 493 -23.44 -13.13 -23.64
CA SER A 493 -23.57 -14.46 -24.25
C SER A 493 -25.01 -14.71 -24.73
N VAL A 494 -25.19 -15.70 -25.62
CA VAL A 494 -26.53 -16.11 -26.06
C VAL A 494 -27.36 -16.62 -24.88
N ASP A 495 -26.75 -17.42 -24.00
CA ASP A 495 -27.42 -18.07 -22.88
C ASP A 495 -27.73 -17.10 -21.71
N ASP A 496 -27.03 -15.96 -21.65
CA ASP A 496 -27.31 -14.85 -20.74
C ASP A 496 -28.42 -13.94 -21.29
N TYR A 497 -28.42 -13.66 -22.59
CA TYR A 497 -29.47 -12.85 -23.22
C TYR A 497 -30.81 -13.60 -23.31
N GLN A 498 -30.79 -14.91 -23.58
CA GLN A 498 -31.99 -15.74 -23.50
C GLN A 498 -32.54 -15.73 -22.07
N HIS A 499 -31.68 -15.85 -21.05
CA HIS A 499 -32.11 -15.79 -19.65
C HIS A 499 -32.73 -14.43 -19.27
N ALA A 500 -32.15 -13.31 -19.74
CA ALA A 500 -32.75 -11.99 -19.56
C ALA A 500 -34.14 -11.89 -20.23
N THR A 501 -34.29 -12.49 -21.41
CA THR A 501 -35.57 -12.59 -22.14
C THR A 501 -36.60 -13.45 -21.39
N ASP A 502 -36.20 -14.61 -20.86
CA ASP A 502 -37.05 -15.51 -20.09
C ASP A 502 -37.56 -14.82 -18.80
N VAL A 503 -36.67 -14.10 -18.09
CA VAL A 503 -37.03 -13.34 -16.88
C VAL A 503 -38.00 -12.21 -17.23
N TRP A 504 -37.74 -11.44 -18.28
CA TRP A 504 -38.64 -10.36 -18.73
C TRP A 504 -40.06 -10.87 -18.99
N GLN A 505 -40.17 -11.98 -19.73
CA GLN A 505 -41.46 -12.58 -20.09
C GLN A 505 -42.16 -13.22 -18.88
N ARG A 506 -41.45 -14.06 -18.11
CA ARG A 506 -42.07 -14.86 -17.04
C ARG A 506 -42.51 -14.01 -15.85
N PHE A 507 -41.74 -12.98 -15.49
CA PHE A 507 -42.09 -12.04 -14.42
C PHE A 507 -42.97 -10.85 -14.87
N ARG A 508 -43.43 -10.86 -16.14
CA ARG A 508 -44.35 -9.84 -16.71
C ARG A 508 -43.84 -8.41 -16.53
N ILE A 509 -42.57 -8.22 -16.86
CA ILE A 509 -41.88 -6.93 -16.77
C ILE A 509 -42.47 -5.96 -17.80
N ASN A 510 -42.90 -4.77 -17.33
CA ASN A 510 -43.57 -3.78 -18.17
C ASN A 510 -42.62 -2.69 -18.65
N THR A 511 -41.58 -2.36 -17.87
CA THR A 511 -40.55 -1.37 -18.21
C THR A 511 -39.15 -1.84 -17.83
N LEU A 512 -38.13 -1.26 -18.47
CA LEU A 512 -36.72 -1.50 -18.13
C LEU A 512 -36.36 -1.04 -16.71
N GLY A 513 -37.11 -0.10 -16.14
CA GLY A 513 -37.08 0.25 -14.73
C GLY A 513 -37.56 -0.89 -13.83
N ASP A 514 -38.68 -1.54 -14.15
CA ASP A 514 -39.18 -2.68 -13.36
C ASP A 514 -38.22 -3.88 -13.43
N TYR A 515 -37.53 -4.05 -14.57
CA TYR A 515 -36.42 -5.00 -14.71
C TYR A 515 -35.26 -4.66 -13.75
N SER A 516 -34.89 -3.37 -13.67
CA SER A 516 -33.84 -2.88 -12.77
C SER A 516 -34.19 -3.05 -11.28
N ASP A 517 -35.44 -2.79 -10.89
CA ASP A 517 -35.90 -2.98 -9.51
C ASP A 517 -35.89 -4.47 -9.12
N LEU A 518 -36.27 -5.38 -10.03
CA LEU A 518 -36.17 -6.81 -9.80
C LEU A 518 -34.70 -7.26 -9.71
N TYR A 519 -33.84 -6.80 -10.63
CA TYR A 519 -32.40 -7.07 -10.64
C TYR A 519 -31.74 -6.68 -9.30
N LEU A 520 -31.94 -5.42 -8.88
CA LEU A 520 -31.37 -4.88 -7.64
C LEU A 520 -31.92 -5.60 -6.40
N LYS A 521 -33.21 -5.98 -6.41
CA LYS A 521 -33.79 -6.81 -5.35
C LYS A 521 -33.14 -8.19 -5.30
N THR A 522 -32.88 -8.84 -6.44
CA THR A 522 -32.18 -10.14 -6.45
C THR A 522 -30.75 -10.01 -5.96
N ASP A 523 -29.97 -9.05 -6.44
CA ASP A 523 -28.56 -8.92 -6.04
C ASP A 523 -28.41 -8.57 -4.54
N VAL A 524 -29.26 -7.70 -3.98
CA VAL A 524 -29.26 -7.38 -2.53
C VAL A 524 -29.65 -8.58 -1.66
N LEU A 525 -30.64 -9.38 -2.07
CA LEU A 525 -31.10 -10.54 -1.29
C LEU A 525 -30.16 -11.73 -1.41
N LEU A 526 -29.62 -11.98 -2.62
CA LEU A 526 -28.55 -12.95 -2.82
C LEU A 526 -27.32 -12.53 -1.99
N LEU A 527 -26.92 -11.25 -1.97
CA LEU A 527 -25.83 -10.73 -1.12
C LEU A 527 -26.09 -10.93 0.38
N ALA A 528 -27.33 -10.81 0.84
CA ALA A 528 -27.70 -11.06 2.23
C ALA A 528 -27.59 -12.54 2.60
N ASP A 529 -28.20 -13.44 1.81
CA ASP A 529 -28.04 -14.90 1.97
C ASP A 529 -26.54 -15.27 1.96
N VAL A 530 -25.78 -14.72 1.00
CA VAL A 530 -24.33 -14.87 0.82
C VAL A 530 -23.53 -14.52 2.06
N PHE A 531 -23.79 -13.36 2.67
CA PHE A 531 -22.95 -12.89 3.76
C PHE A 531 -23.35 -13.52 5.09
N GLU A 532 -24.62 -13.84 5.33
CA GLU A 532 -25.03 -14.65 6.49
C GLU A 532 -24.37 -16.04 6.45
N ASN A 533 -24.44 -16.73 5.31
CA ASN A 533 -23.76 -17.99 5.04
C ASN A 533 -22.22 -17.92 5.27
N PHE A 534 -21.60 -16.78 4.96
CA PHE A 534 -20.19 -16.52 5.28
C PHE A 534 -19.96 -16.26 6.78
N ARG A 535 -20.86 -15.53 7.47
CA ARG A 535 -20.83 -15.33 8.92
C ARG A 535 -20.91 -16.65 9.66
N ASP A 536 -21.76 -17.57 9.19
CA ASP A 536 -21.87 -18.95 9.68
C ASP A 536 -20.50 -19.63 9.55
N THR A 537 -20.01 -19.85 8.33
CA THR A 537 -18.69 -20.46 8.04
C THR A 537 -17.54 -19.91 8.90
N CYS A 538 -17.53 -18.61 9.16
CA CYS A 538 -16.56 -17.92 10.01
C CYS A 538 -16.75 -18.14 11.51
N MET A 539 -17.99 -18.16 11.99
CA MET A 539 -18.34 -18.52 13.37
C MET A 539 -18.04 -20.00 13.67
N GLU A 540 -18.22 -20.87 12.69
CA GLU A 540 -17.90 -22.30 12.76
C GLU A 540 -16.39 -22.53 12.87
N SER A 541 -15.64 -22.03 11.87
CA SER A 541 -14.22 -22.35 11.69
C SER A 541 -13.31 -21.60 12.66
N TYR A 542 -13.77 -20.44 13.17
CA TYR A 542 -12.94 -19.55 14.01
C TYR A 542 -13.67 -18.96 15.21
N GLY A 543 -14.97 -19.17 15.41
CA GLY A 543 -15.69 -18.67 16.59
C GLY A 543 -15.71 -17.14 16.71
N LEU A 544 -15.75 -16.43 15.57
CA LEU A 544 -15.78 -14.97 15.46
C LEU A 544 -16.71 -14.57 14.30
N ASP A 545 -17.53 -13.54 14.51
CA ASP A 545 -18.43 -12.99 13.49
C ASP A 545 -17.67 -11.99 12.60
N PRO A 546 -17.59 -12.21 11.27
CA PRO A 546 -16.85 -11.32 10.36
C PRO A 546 -17.53 -9.94 10.22
N ALA A 547 -18.80 -9.78 10.57
CA ALA A 547 -19.52 -8.50 10.48
C ALA A 547 -18.94 -7.39 11.39
N TYR A 548 -18.10 -7.72 12.39
CA TYR A 548 -17.36 -6.71 13.18
C TYR A 548 -16.16 -6.10 12.45
N TYR A 549 -15.80 -6.56 11.25
CA TYR A 549 -14.52 -6.27 10.60
C TYR A 549 -14.71 -5.69 9.21
N VAL A 550 -14.22 -4.46 9.01
CA VAL A 550 -14.24 -3.75 7.71
C VAL A 550 -13.45 -4.50 6.62
N THR A 551 -12.50 -5.37 7.00
CA THR A 551 -11.66 -6.11 6.05
C THR A 551 -11.34 -7.51 6.54
N LEU A 552 -11.34 -8.49 5.63
CA LEU A 552 -10.98 -9.88 5.94
C LEU A 552 -9.62 -10.01 6.65
N PRO A 553 -8.52 -9.33 6.26
CA PRO A 553 -7.27 -9.42 7.00
C PRO A 553 -7.34 -8.97 8.46
N SER A 554 -8.27 -8.07 8.81
CA SER A 554 -8.48 -7.66 10.21
C SER A 554 -9.21 -8.76 11.00
N TYR A 555 -10.14 -9.48 10.36
CA TYR A 555 -10.76 -10.69 10.89
C TYR A 555 -9.74 -11.82 11.05
N THR A 556 -8.93 -12.08 10.02
CA THR A 556 -7.84 -13.08 10.03
C THR A 556 -6.89 -12.88 11.20
N TRP A 557 -6.52 -11.64 11.49
CA TRP A 557 -5.58 -11.32 12.58
C TRP A 557 -6.13 -11.73 13.95
N ASP A 558 -7.38 -11.37 14.23
CA ASP A 558 -8.05 -11.75 15.48
C ASP A 558 -8.32 -13.27 15.56
N ALA A 559 -8.67 -13.92 14.45
CA ALA A 559 -8.85 -15.36 14.35
C ALA A 559 -7.55 -16.14 14.62
N MET A 560 -6.43 -15.68 14.06
CA MET A 560 -5.09 -16.24 14.31
C MET A 560 -4.68 -16.06 15.77
N LEU A 561 -4.82 -14.85 16.33
CA LEU A 561 -4.51 -14.59 17.75
C LEU A 561 -5.38 -15.44 18.70
N LYS A 562 -6.67 -15.64 18.36
CA LYS A 562 -7.58 -16.49 19.13
C LYS A 562 -7.20 -17.96 19.06
N ASN A 563 -6.88 -18.49 17.88
CA ASN A 563 -6.65 -19.92 17.68
C ASN A 563 -5.24 -20.37 18.10
N THR A 564 -4.23 -19.50 18.01
CA THR A 564 -2.86 -19.80 18.48
C THR A 564 -2.66 -19.50 19.96
N GLY A 565 -3.45 -18.60 20.55
CA GLY A 565 -3.25 -18.09 21.90
C GLY A 565 -1.98 -17.24 22.08
N VAL A 566 -1.27 -16.93 20.99
CA VAL A 566 0.06 -16.31 21.04
C VAL A 566 0.04 -14.93 21.70
N ARG A 567 1.08 -14.65 22.47
CA ARG A 567 1.36 -13.34 23.08
C ARG A 567 2.63 -12.78 22.46
N PHE A 568 2.48 -11.73 21.67
CA PHE A 568 3.61 -11.01 21.08
C PHE A 568 4.12 -9.94 22.05
N GLU A 569 5.43 -9.92 22.27
CA GLU A 569 6.10 -8.74 22.82
C GLU A 569 6.33 -7.72 21.71
N LEU A 570 5.74 -6.55 21.83
CA LEU A 570 5.96 -5.42 20.94
C LEU A 570 7.26 -4.70 21.32
N LEU A 571 8.07 -4.34 20.33
CA LEU A 571 9.39 -3.74 20.53
C LEU A 571 9.29 -2.39 21.28
N THR A 572 9.90 -2.33 22.46
CA THR A 572 9.95 -1.12 23.33
C THR A 572 11.18 -0.24 23.07
N ASP A 573 12.08 -0.66 22.17
CA ASP A 573 13.26 0.08 21.71
C ASP A 573 13.11 0.50 20.24
N ILE A 574 13.41 1.78 19.96
CA ILE A 574 13.35 2.35 18.60
C ILE A 574 14.44 1.78 17.69
N ASP A 575 15.60 1.40 18.23
CA ASP A 575 16.69 0.83 17.44
C ASP A 575 16.31 -0.57 16.94
N MET A 576 15.61 -1.36 17.74
CA MET A 576 15.07 -2.65 17.32
C MET A 576 14.03 -2.48 16.20
N VAL A 577 13.13 -1.50 16.32
CA VAL A 577 12.13 -1.20 15.28
C VAL A 577 12.82 -0.81 13.96
N LEU A 578 13.76 0.14 13.99
CA LEU A 578 14.48 0.60 12.79
C LEU A 578 15.34 -0.52 12.17
N PHE A 579 15.95 -1.37 12.99
CA PHE A 579 16.73 -2.53 12.57
C PHE A 579 15.87 -3.57 11.84
N ILE A 580 14.72 -3.94 12.41
CA ILE A 580 13.77 -4.85 11.76
C ILE A 580 13.19 -4.23 10.48
N GLU A 581 12.82 -2.96 10.49
CA GLU A 581 12.36 -2.24 9.29
C GLU A 581 13.42 -2.21 8.16
N ARG A 582 14.72 -2.23 8.49
CA ARG A 582 15.83 -2.39 7.53
C ARG A 582 16.02 -3.83 7.03
N GLY A 583 15.61 -4.83 7.80
CA GLY A 583 15.59 -6.24 7.39
C GLY A 583 14.46 -6.59 6.43
N ILE A 584 13.40 -5.78 6.36
CA ILE A 584 12.21 -6.03 5.54
C ILE A 584 12.52 -5.93 4.03
N ARG A 585 12.48 -7.08 3.36
CA ARG A 585 12.66 -7.22 1.90
C ARG A 585 11.69 -8.25 1.34
N GLY A 586 10.83 -7.81 0.42
CA GLY A 586 9.82 -8.65 -0.25
C GLY A 586 10.40 -9.79 -1.09
N GLY A 587 9.51 -10.56 -1.73
CA GLY A 587 9.89 -11.59 -2.71
C GLY A 587 10.74 -11.03 -3.85
N LEU A 588 11.77 -11.77 -4.26
CA LEU A 588 12.59 -11.43 -5.41
C LEU A 588 11.78 -11.63 -6.69
N SER A 589 11.98 -10.76 -7.69
CA SER A 589 11.47 -11.00 -9.04
C SER A 589 12.41 -10.38 -10.06
N GLN A 590 12.86 -11.17 -11.03
CA GLN A 590 13.80 -10.78 -12.08
C GLN A 590 13.66 -11.70 -13.29
N CYS A 591 14.03 -11.19 -14.46
CA CYS A 591 14.32 -12.00 -15.64
C CYS A 591 15.84 -12.17 -15.72
N SER A 592 16.34 -13.39 -15.58
CA SER A 592 17.79 -13.68 -15.65
C SER A 592 18.21 -13.98 -17.09
N HIS A 593 17.37 -14.66 -17.86
CA HIS A 593 17.47 -14.77 -19.33
C HIS A 593 16.12 -14.49 -19.97
N ARG A 594 16.11 -13.88 -21.15
CA ARG A 594 14.93 -13.18 -21.68
C ARG A 594 14.20 -13.92 -22.80
N TYR A 595 14.78 -14.98 -23.36
CA TYR A 595 14.13 -15.83 -24.36
C TYR A 595 14.74 -17.24 -24.38
N ALA A 596 13.91 -18.27 -24.53
CA ALA A 596 14.33 -19.63 -24.83
C ALA A 596 13.22 -20.42 -25.54
N ARG A 597 13.62 -21.43 -26.31
CA ARG A 597 12.73 -22.40 -26.99
C ARG A 597 13.19 -23.82 -26.66
N ALA A 598 12.26 -24.68 -26.24
CA ALA A 598 12.51 -26.08 -25.93
C ALA A 598 12.64 -26.93 -27.21
N ASN A 599 13.40 -28.02 -27.12
CA ASN A 599 13.61 -28.99 -28.19
C ASN A 599 13.65 -30.40 -27.59
N ASN A 600 12.50 -31.07 -27.47
CA ASN A 600 12.43 -32.42 -26.91
C ASN A 600 11.35 -33.24 -27.63
N VAL A 601 11.35 -34.55 -27.39
CA VAL A 601 10.49 -35.52 -28.09
C VAL A 601 8.98 -35.27 -27.98
N TYR A 602 8.55 -34.39 -27.06
CA TYR A 602 7.15 -34.03 -26.86
C TYR A 602 6.74 -32.73 -27.57
N VAL A 603 7.65 -32.02 -28.28
CA VAL A 603 7.31 -30.84 -29.09
C VAL A 603 7.14 -31.23 -30.58
N PRO A 604 6.08 -30.76 -31.29
CA PRO A 604 5.85 -31.13 -32.70
C PRO A 604 6.98 -30.74 -33.67
N THR A 605 7.79 -29.74 -33.30
CA THR A 605 8.94 -29.25 -34.05
C THR A 605 10.26 -29.83 -33.54
N PHE A 606 10.26 -31.05 -33.00
CA PHE A 606 11.46 -31.67 -32.43
C PHE A 606 12.52 -31.89 -33.51
N ASP A 607 13.72 -31.37 -33.27
CA ASP A 607 14.86 -31.51 -34.15
C ASP A 607 15.94 -32.38 -33.46
N PRO A 608 16.14 -33.64 -33.91
CA PRO A 608 17.13 -34.54 -33.33
C PRO A 608 18.59 -34.16 -33.65
N SER A 609 18.83 -33.19 -34.54
CA SER A 609 20.18 -32.62 -34.76
C SER A 609 20.56 -31.59 -33.69
N LYS A 610 19.58 -31.05 -32.95
CA LYS A 610 19.78 -30.06 -31.88
C LYS A 610 19.81 -30.74 -30.51
N PRO A 611 20.55 -30.21 -29.52
CA PRO A 611 20.53 -30.73 -28.15
C PRO A 611 19.12 -30.81 -27.57
N ILE A 612 18.84 -31.86 -26.80
CA ILE A 612 17.55 -32.02 -26.13
C ILE A 612 17.42 -30.98 -25.02
N SER A 613 16.31 -30.25 -24.98
CA SER A 613 16.02 -29.24 -23.98
C SER A 613 14.54 -29.13 -23.61
N TYR A 614 14.30 -28.76 -22.35
CA TYR A 614 12.99 -28.59 -21.73
C TYR A 614 12.85 -27.20 -21.12
N LEU A 615 11.63 -26.66 -21.11
CA LEU A 615 11.24 -25.50 -20.31
C LEU A 615 10.30 -25.97 -19.20
N MET A 616 10.67 -25.74 -17.95
CA MET A 616 9.87 -26.14 -16.78
C MET A 616 9.52 -24.92 -15.93
N TYR A 617 8.28 -24.84 -15.44
CA TYR A 617 7.81 -23.76 -14.56
C TYR A 617 7.45 -24.36 -13.21
N PHE A 618 8.39 -24.29 -12.27
CA PHE A 618 8.13 -24.73 -10.90
C PHE A 618 7.63 -23.57 -10.04
N ASP A 619 6.67 -23.84 -9.17
CA ASP A 619 6.09 -22.88 -8.23
C ASP A 619 5.90 -23.53 -6.86
N VAL A 620 6.31 -22.85 -5.78
CA VAL A 620 6.25 -23.43 -4.43
C VAL A 620 4.82 -23.41 -3.89
N ASN A 621 4.27 -24.58 -3.59
CA ASN A 621 2.97 -24.70 -2.95
C ASN A 621 2.96 -23.93 -1.62
N ASN A 622 2.22 -22.81 -1.57
CA ASN A 622 2.01 -22.00 -0.36
C ASN A 622 3.32 -21.59 0.35
N LEU A 623 4.28 -20.98 -0.37
CA LEU A 623 5.61 -20.63 0.15
C LEU A 623 5.57 -19.90 1.51
N TYR A 624 4.74 -18.87 1.65
CA TYR A 624 4.63 -18.13 2.91
C TYR A 624 3.99 -18.97 4.01
N GLY A 625 3.01 -19.83 3.70
CA GLY A 625 2.46 -20.80 4.64
C GLY A 625 3.48 -21.84 5.11
N TRP A 626 4.41 -22.28 4.25
CA TRP A 626 5.55 -23.09 4.67
C TRP A 626 6.44 -22.33 5.67
N ALA A 627 6.83 -21.09 5.34
CA ALA A 627 7.63 -20.24 6.24
C ALA A 627 6.90 -19.87 7.55
N MET A 628 5.56 -19.99 7.60
CA MET A 628 4.74 -19.83 8.81
C MET A 628 4.68 -21.08 9.70
N MET A 629 5.08 -22.26 9.21
CA MET A 629 5.15 -23.49 10.03
C MET A 629 6.51 -23.68 10.72
N GLU A 630 7.49 -22.88 10.34
CA GLU A 630 8.84 -22.84 10.90
C GLU A 630 8.88 -22.07 12.24
N PRO A 631 9.97 -22.17 13.02
CA PRO A 631 10.14 -21.35 14.22
C PRO A 631 10.10 -19.86 13.86
N LEU A 632 9.21 -19.12 14.53
CA LEU A 632 9.04 -17.67 14.34
C LEU A 632 9.17 -16.93 15.68
N PRO A 633 9.78 -15.73 15.69
CA PRO A 633 9.87 -14.87 16.88
C PRO A 633 8.51 -14.56 17.50
N TYR A 634 8.47 -14.47 18.84
CA TYR A 634 7.30 -13.97 19.57
C TYR A 634 7.64 -13.02 20.74
N GLY A 635 8.84 -13.09 21.31
CA GLY A 635 9.25 -12.20 22.41
C GLY A 635 10.71 -12.36 22.85
N GLU A 636 11.01 -11.84 24.04
CA GLU A 636 12.33 -11.88 24.69
C GLU A 636 13.43 -11.18 23.89
N PHE A 637 13.08 -10.02 23.30
CA PHE A 637 13.98 -9.25 22.46
C PHE A 637 15.07 -8.54 23.26
N HIS A 638 16.34 -8.88 23.01
CA HIS A 638 17.48 -8.16 23.58
C HIS A 638 18.68 -8.09 22.63
N TRP A 639 19.48 -7.03 22.80
CA TRP A 639 20.73 -6.85 22.09
C TRP A 639 21.85 -7.61 22.80
N ILE A 640 22.63 -8.41 22.07
CA ILE A 640 23.84 -9.01 22.62
C ILE A 640 24.91 -7.91 22.76
N ASP A 641 25.40 -7.66 23.98
CA ASP A 641 26.35 -6.58 24.26
C ASP A 641 27.79 -6.87 23.75
N ASN A 642 28.16 -8.14 23.55
CA ASN A 642 29.40 -8.54 22.87
C ASN A 642 29.09 -9.44 21.66
N VAL A 643 29.54 -9.04 20.48
CA VAL A 643 29.37 -9.80 19.22
C VAL A 643 30.64 -10.52 18.76
N ASP A 644 31.78 -10.27 19.41
CA ASP A 644 33.06 -10.87 19.04
C ASP A 644 33.07 -12.37 19.37
N GLY A 645 33.39 -13.19 18.36
CA GLY A 645 33.40 -14.65 18.50
C GLY A 645 32.02 -15.32 18.40
N PHE A 646 30.95 -14.60 18.04
CA PHE A 646 29.64 -15.21 17.79
C PHE A 646 29.66 -16.09 16.53
N ASP A 647 29.70 -17.41 16.70
CA ASP A 647 29.55 -18.36 15.59
C ASP A 647 28.07 -18.62 15.28
N VAL A 648 27.57 -18.02 14.20
CA VAL A 648 26.22 -18.26 13.69
C VAL A 648 26.02 -19.68 13.16
N MET A 649 27.08 -20.42 12.80
CA MET A 649 26.97 -21.80 12.32
C MET A 649 26.68 -22.79 13.46
N SER A 650 27.08 -22.48 14.69
CA SER A 650 26.77 -23.28 15.88
C SER A 650 25.28 -23.32 16.26
N VAL A 651 24.46 -22.37 15.79
CA VAL A 651 23.06 -22.20 16.21
C VAL A 651 22.14 -23.25 15.56
N PRO A 652 21.47 -24.14 16.32
CA PRO A 652 20.55 -25.13 15.76
C PRO A 652 19.35 -24.50 15.03
N VAL A 653 18.91 -25.14 13.95
CA VAL A 653 17.78 -24.70 13.10
C VAL A 653 16.43 -24.75 13.84
N ASP A 654 16.35 -25.61 14.85
CA ASP A 654 15.19 -25.90 15.70
C ASP A 654 15.31 -25.31 17.12
N SER A 655 16.36 -24.52 17.40
CA SER A 655 16.57 -23.79 18.66
C SER A 655 15.37 -22.91 19.03
N ASP A 656 14.93 -22.93 20.29
CA ASP A 656 13.93 -22.00 20.83
C ASP A 656 14.43 -20.54 20.88
N VAL A 657 15.73 -20.31 20.68
CA VAL A 657 16.36 -18.99 20.58
C VAL A 657 16.80 -18.73 19.15
N GLY A 658 16.40 -17.59 18.58
CA GLY A 658 16.77 -17.13 17.24
C GLY A 658 17.48 -15.78 17.25
N TYR A 659 18.10 -15.44 16.11
CA TYR A 659 18.89 -14.22 15.95
C TYR A 659 18.67 -13.51 14.61
N ILE A 660 18.75 -12.18 14.62
CA ILE A 660 18.90 -11.32 13.43
C ILE A 660 20.17 -10.48 13.61
N LEU A 661 21.03 -10.44 12.60
CA LEU A 661 22.37 -9.86 12.64
C LEU A 661 22.51 -8.67 11.67
N GLU A 662 23.29 -7.65 12.04
CA GLU A 662 23.82 -6.64 11.12
C GLU A 662 25.24 -7.07 10.71
N VAL A 663 25.45 -7.45 9.44
CA VAL A 663 26.72 -8.01 8.97
C VAL A 663 27.27 -7.31 7.73
N ASP A 664 28.59 -7.33 7.57
CA ASP A 664 29.25 -7.05 6.30
C ASP A 664 29.56 -8.39 5.61
N LEU A 665 29.19 -8.51 4.33
CA LEU A 665 29.35 -9.72 3.51
C LEU A 665 30.17 -9.41 2.26
N THR A 666 31.30 -10.08 2.10
CA THR A 666 32.02 -10.12 0.83
C THR A 666 31.39 -11.19 -0.08
N TYR A 667 31.27 -10.85 -1.38
CA TYR A 667 30.92 -11.78 -2.45
C TYR A 667 32.20 -12.12 -3.23
N PRO A 668 32.79 -13.31 -3.07
CA PRO A 668 34.00 -13.68 -3.82
C PRO A 668 33.75 -13.81 -5.32
N HIS A 669 34.65 -13.27 -6.16
CA HIS A 669 34.54 -13.33 -7.62
C HIS A 669 34.40 -14.75 -8.19
N VAL A 670 34.97 -15.76 -7.52
CA VAL A 670 34.82 -17.18 -7.89
C VAL A 670 33.38 -17.70 -7.84
N LEU A 671 32.48 -17.02 -7.13
CA LEU A 671 31.05 -17.34 -7.05
C LEU A 671 30.20 -16.61 -8.09
N HIS A 672 30.78 -15.70 -8.89
CA HIS A 672 29.97 -14.82 -9.74
C HIS A 672 29.29 -15.64 -10.85
N ASP A 673 30.01 -16.53 -11.54
CA ASP A 673 29.44 -17.38 -12.58
C ASP A 673 28.52 -18.49 -12.04
N SER A 674 28.74 -18.98 -10.81
CA SER A 674 27.85 -19.98 -10.19
C SER A 674 26.58 -19.35 -9.64
N HIS A 675 26.60 -18.09 -9.22
CA HIS A 675 25.46 -17.43 -8.58
C HIS A 675 24.74 -16.39 -9.46
N TYR A 676 25.20 -16.11 -10.69
CA TYR A 676 24.63 -15.03 -11.51
C TYR A 676 23.12 -15.16 -11.79
N ASP A 677 22.59 -16.38 -11.86
CA ASP A 677 21.18 -16.66 -12.11
C ASP A 677 20.27 -16.22 -10.96
N LEU A 678 20.69 -16.43 -9.70
CA LEU A 678 19.90 -16.15 -8.49
C LEU A 678 20.76 -15.66 -7.30
N PRO A 679 21.38 -14.46 -7.35
CA PRO A 679 22.28 -14.03 -6.28
C PRO A 679 21.65 -13.94 -4.87
N PHE A 680 22.39 -14.40 -3.88
CA PHE A 680 22.11 -14.20 -2.45
C PHE A 680 22.03 -12.72 -2.02
N CYS A 681 21.36 -12.48 -0.88
CA CYS A 681 21.26 -11.19 -0.18
C CYS A 681 20.79 -9.99 -1.05
N PRO A 682 19.57 -10.04 -1.63
CA PRO A 682 19.07 -8.96 -2.48
C PRO A 682 18.87 -7.65 -1.70
N THR A 683 19.25 -6.52 -2.30
CA THR A 683 19.24 -5.18 -1.67
C THR A 683 18.23 -4.25 -2.32
N LYS A 684 17.80 -3.23 -1.57
CA LYS A 684 16.92 -2.17 -2.08
C LYS A 684 17.75 -0.94 -2.44
N GLU A 685 18.07 -0.81 -3.72
CA GLU A 685 19.05 0.14 -4.25
C GLU A 685 18.49 0.86 -5.49
N LEU A 686 19.08 2.02 -5.83
CA LEU A 686 18.85 2.69 -7.09
C LEU A 686 19.68 1.96 -8.18
N PRO A 687 19.07 1.27 -9.16
CA PRO A 687 19.84 0.66 -10.24
C PRO A 687 20.52 1.73 -11.11
N PRO A 688 21.65 1.42 -11.77
CA PRO A 688 22.28 2.30 -12.75
C PRO A 688 21.28 2.85 -13.79
N GLY A 689 21.34 4.14 -14.07
CA GLY A 689 20.39 4.86 -14.92
C GLY A 689 18.93 4.92 -14.40
N GLY A 690 18.65 4.40 -13.21
CA GLY A 690 17.30 4.35 -12.64
C GLY A 690 16.88 5.66 -11.97
N LYS A 691 15.59 6.00 -12.10
CA LYS A 691 14.95 7.12 -11.38
C LYS A 691 14.34 6.71 -10.01
N TYR A 692 14.32 5.41 -9.67
CA TYR A 692 13.73 4.87 -8.42
C TYR A 692 14.42 3.62 -7.88
N GLU A 693 14.46 3.50 -6.54
CA GLU A 693 14.90 2.29 -5.82
C GLU A 693 14.10 1.04 -6.26
N LYS A 694 14.80 -0.08 -6.47
CA LYS A 694 14.24 -1.40 -6.74
C LYS A 694 14.88 -2.46 -5.84
N LEU A 695 14.21 -3.58 -5.63
CA LEU A 695 14.84 -4.77 -5.05
C LEU A 695 15.68 -5.46 -6.14
N LEU A 696 16.99 -5.52 -5.94
CA LEU A 696 18.01 -6.03 -6.87
C LEU A 696 18.70 -7.24 -6.25
N ALA A 697 19.00 -8.28 -7.03
CA ALA A 697 19.94 -9.33 -6.63
C ALA A 697 21.29 -9.01 -7.27
N THR A 698 22.24 -8.52 -6.47
CA THR A 698 23.55 -8.03 -6.93
C THR A 698 24.69 -8.92 -6.43
N LEU A 699 25.78 -8.99 -7.17
CA LEU A 699 27.03 -9.66 -6.77
C LEU A 699 28.01 -8.70 -6.07
N ASN A 700 27.59 -7.47 -5.78
CA ASN A 700 28.35 -6.53 -4.95
C ASN A 700 28.57 -7.10 -3.53
N ALA A 701 29.61 -6.64 -2.83
CA ALA A 701 29.67 -6.75 -1.37
C ALA A 701 28.45 -6.06 -0.72
N LYS A 702 28.09 -6.47 0.49
CA LYS A 702 26.92 -5.96 1.24
C LYS A 702 27.40 -5.40 2.57
N GLU A 703 27.23 -4.09 2.77
CA GLU A 703 27.57 -3.42 4.03
C GLU A 703 26.35 -3.31 4.95
N ARG A 704 26.55 -3.59 6.25
CA ARG A 704 25.55 -3.47 7.32
C ARG A 704 24.20 -4.11 6.95
N TYR A 705 24.27 -5.26 6.29
CA TYR A 705 23.12 -6.01 5.80
C TYR A 705 22.44 -6.70 6.99
N VAL A 706 21.18 -6.35 7.24
CA VAL A 706 20.37 -6.95 8.31
C VAL A 706 19.83 -8.29 7.83
N ILE A 707 20.13 -9.42 8.48
CA ILE A 707 19.78 -10.78 8.00
C ILE A 707 19.34 -11.71 9.13
N HIS A 708 18.41 -12.62 8.84
CA HIS A 708 18.00 -13.68 9.76
C HIS A 708 19.04 -14.82 9.81
N TYR A 709 19.32 -15.38 11.00
CA TYR A 709 20.46 -16.31 11.20
C TYR A 709 20.50 -17.50 10.23
N ARG A 710 19.36 -18.15 9.97
CA ARG A 710 19.27 -19.29 9.02
C ARG A 710 19.62 -18.91 7.57
N ASN A 711 19.29 -17.69 7.15
CA ASN A 711 19.68 -17.17 5.84
C ASN A 711 21.17 -16.87 5.78
N LEU A 712 21.76 -16.39 6.89
CA LEU A 712 23.20 -16.18 6.98
C LEU A 712 23.97 -17.52 6.95
N GLN A 713 23.49 -18.53 7.68
CA GLN A 713 24.01 -19.91 7.60
C GLN A 713 23.97 -20.43 6.15
N GLN A 714 22.85 -20.26 5.43
CA GLN A 714 22.74 -20.64 4.02
C GLN A 714 23.77 -19.89 3.15
N CYS A 715 23.92 -18.57 3.32
CA CYS A 715 24.91 -17.77 2.58
C CYS A 715 26.35 -18.25 2.83
N ILE A 716 26.70 -18.59 4.08
CA ILE A 716 28.03 -19.10 4.44
C ILE A 716 28.26 -20.50 3.86
N ARG A 717 27.26 -21.39 3.88
CA ARG A 717 27.34 -22.73 3.24
C ARG A 717 27.59 -22.63 1.72
N HIS A 718 27.15 -21.55 1.07
CA HIS A 718 27.43 -21.26 -0.33
C HIS A 718 28.60 -20.28 -0.54
N GLY A 719 29.47 -20.09 0.47
CA GLY A 719 30.76 -19.42 0.30
C GLY A 719 30.77 -17.89 0.39
N LEU A 720 29.67 -17.23 0.76
CA LEU A 720 29.71 -15.81 1.11
C LEU A 720 30.46 -15.63 2.44
N VAL A 721 31.36 -14.65 2.50
CA VAL A 721 32.25 -14.45 3.65
C VAL A 721 31.75 -13.31 4.52
N VAL A 722 31.47 -13.58 5.80
CA VAL A 722 31.25 -12.55 6.81
C VAL A 722 32.59 -11.91 7.16
N THR A 723 32.74 -10.62 6.87
CA THR A 723 33.94 -9.85 7.27
C THR A 723 33.76 -9.13 8.59
N LYS A 724 32.51 -8.85 8.99
CA LYS A 724 32.19 -8.20 10.27
C LYS A 724 30.76 -8.47 10.71
N ILE A 725 30.57 -8.58 12.03
CA ILE A 725 29.26 -8.45 12.70
C ILE A 725 29.25 -7.10 13.43
N HIS A 726 28.19 -6.31 13.31
CA HIS A 726 28.04 -5.01 13.98
C HIS A 726 27.05 -5.03 15.15
N ARG A 727 25.97 -5.81 15.01
CA ARG A 727 24.88 -5.92 16.00
C ARG A 727 24.21 -7.30 15.88
N ILE A 728 23.75 -7.85 17.00
CA ILE A 728 22.91 -9.04 17.04
C ILE A 728 21.70 -8.79 17.94
N LEU A 729 20.50 -9.01 17.42
CA LEU A 729 19.24 -9.05 18.17
C LEU A 729 18.87 -10.51 18.41
N GLN A 730 18.82 -10.92 19.66
CA GLN A 730 18.32 -12.23 20.10
C GLN A 730 16.81 -12.15 20.39
N PHE A 731 16.10 -13.26 20.23
CA PHE A 731 14.68 -13.43 20.58
C PHE A 731 14.33 -14.89 20.86
N ALA A 732 13.24 -15.10 21.60
CA ALA A 732 12.56 -16.40 21.70
C ALA A 732 11.68 -16.63 20.45
N GLN A 733 11.76 -17.84 19.90
CA GLN A 733 11.02 -18.29 18.73
C GLN A 733 10.37 -19.66 18.97
N SER A 734 9.27 -19.95 18.30
CA SER A 734 8.65 -21.28 18.31
C SER A 734 7.73 -21.46 17.10
N ARG A 735 7.24 -22.68 16.86
CA ARG A 735 6.33 -22.99 15.73
C ARG A 735 4.87 -22.59 16.03
N TRP A 736 4.64 -21.49 16.75
CA TRP A 736 3.33 -21.08 17.29
C TRP A 736 2.23 -20.87 16.24
N LEU A 737 2.59 -20.54 14.99
CA LEU A 737 1.64 -20.36 13.89
C LEU A 737 1.31 -21.66 13.14
N ARG A 738 2.12 -22.72 13.32
CA ARG A 738 2.03 -23.97 12.56
C ARG A 738 0.65 -24.61 12.61
N GLY A 739 0.09 -24.80 13.81
CA GLY A 739 -1.23 -25.42 13.97
C GLY A 739 -2.37 -24.67 13.30
N TYR A 740 -2.27 -23.34 13.17
CA TYR A 740 -3.25 -22.52 12.43
C TYR A 740 -3.14 -22.74 10.91
N ILE A 741 -1.92 -22.88 10.38
CA ILE A 741 -1.70 -23.21 8.96
C ILE A 741 -2.14 -24.66 8.65
N GLU A 742 -1.88 -25.60 9.55
CA GLU A 742 -2.32 -27.00 9.42
C GLU A 742 -3.85 -27.11 9.48
N VAL A 743 -4.52 -26.38 10.39
CA VAL A 743 -5.99 -26.29 10.45
C VAL A 743 -6.57 -25.69 9.16
N ASN A 744 -6.06 -24.56 8.68
CA ASN A 744 -6.53 -23.95 7.42
C ASN A 744 -6.26 -24.84 6.20
N THR A 745 -5.14 -25.57 6.20
CA THR A 745 -4.82 -26.56 5.14
C THR A 745 -5.78 -27.75 5.21
N ARG A 746 -6.09 -28.28 6.41
CA ARG A 746 -7.10 -29.33 6.60
C ARG A 746 -8.48 -28.88 6.15
N PHE A 747 -8.91 -27.68 6.54
CA PHE A 747 -10.16 -27.10 6.05
C PHE A 747 -10.19 -27.05 4.52
N ARG A 748 -9.14 -26.51 3.89
CA ARG A 748 -8.98 -26.48 2.42
C ARG A 748 -9.01 -27.85 1.75
N MET A 749 -8.62 -28.93 2.43
CA MET A 749 -8.75 -30.31 1.90
C MET A 749 -10.18 -30.86 2.02
N ILE A 750 -10.91 -30.57 3.11
CA ILE A 750 -12.30 -31.03 3.34
C ILE A 750 -13.37 -30.06 2.77
N SER A 751 -12.95 -29.06 1.99
CA SER A 751 -13.83 -28.12 1.31
C SER A 751 -14.31 -28.69 -0.02
N ASN A 752 -15.62 -28.82 -0.17
CA ASN A 752 -16.24 -29.34 -1.40
C ASN A 752 -16.49 -28.23 -2.44
N ASN A 753 -16.61 -26.97 -2.02
CA ASN A 753 -16.63 -25.80 -2.92
C ASN A 753 -15.24 -25.13 -3.00
N ASP A 754 -14.93 -24.51 -4.15
CA ASP A 754 -13.65 -23.83 -4.35
C ASP A 754 -13.52 -22.51 -3.58
N PHE A 755 -14.61 -21.94 -3.12
CA PHE A 755 -14.57 -20.72 -2.33
C PHE A 755 -13.88 -20.93 -1.00
N GLU A 756 -14.29 -21.92 -0.21
CA GLU A 756 -13.69 -22.20 1.08
C GLU A 756 -12.18 -22.45 0.90
N ARG A 757 -11.81 -23.20 -0.15
CA ARG A 757 -10.41 -23.43 -0.55
C ARG A 757 -9.64 -22.12 -0.80
N ASN A 758 -10.30 -21.09 -1.32
CA ASN A 758 -9.75 -19.75 -1.54
C ASN A 758 -9.77 -18.88 -0.26
N LEU A 759 -10.80 -18.97 0.59
CA LEU A 759 -10.83 -18.33 1.91
C LEU A 759 -9.68 -18.82 2.77
N TYR A 760 -9.51 -20.12 2.93
CA TYR A 760 -8.45 -20.69 3.76
C TYR A 760 -7.05 -20.40 3.21
N LYS A 761 -6.89 -20.30 1.87
CA LYS A 761 -5.66 -19.79 1.23
C LYS A 761 -5.42 -18.31 1.58
N LEU A 762 -6.46 -17.47 1.54
CA LEU A 762 -6.37 -16.04 1.84
C LEU A 762 -6.17 -15.76 3.33
N MET A 763 -6.75 -16.57 4.23
CA MET A 763 -6.58 -16.54 5.69
C MET A 763 -5.15 -16.89 6.12
N ASN A 764 -4.40 -17.67 5.33
CA ASN A 764 -2.96 -17.83 5.54
C ASN A 764 -2.21 -16.55 5.12
N ASN A 765 -2.37 -16.12 3.87
CA ASN A 765 -1.66 -14.97 3.30
C ASN A 765 -1.91 -13.64 4.05
N ALA A 766 -3.11 -13.45 4.59
CA ALA A 766 -3.51 -12.23 5.28
C ALA A 766 -2.85 -12.06 6.66
N VAL A 767 -2.44 -13.14 7.35
CA VAL A 767 -1.64 -13.04 8.59
C VAL A 767 -0.32 -12.32 8.32
N PHE A 768 0.41 -12.75 7.30
CA PHE A 768 1.65 -12.10 6.87
C PHE A 768 1.42 -10.62 6.51
N GLY A 769 0.39 -10.32 5.71
CA GLY A 769 0.04 -8.95 5.35
C GLY A 769 -0.21 -8.02 6.55
N LYS A 770 -0.71 -8.57 7.67
CA LYS A 770 -0.96 -7.81 8.92
C LYS A 770 0.26 -7.65 9.81
N THR A 771 1.20 -8.59 9.80
CA THR A 771 2.51 -8.38 10.47
C THR A 771 3.30 -7.25 9.82
N MET A 772 3.14 -7.05 8.50
CA MET A 772 3.85 -6.07 7.68
C MET A 772 3.19 -4.68 7.61
N GLU A 773 2.23 -4.38 8.49
CA GLU A 773 1.40 -3.18 8.40
C GLU A 773 2.16 -1.90 8.81
N ASN A 774 2.59 -1.10 7.83
CA ASN A 774 3.32 0.14 8.08
C ASN A 774 2.43 1.26 8.67
N VAL A 775 2.43 1.37 9.99
CA VAL A 775 1.74 2.44 10.73
C VAL A 775 2.21 3.87 10.37
N ARG A 776 3.37 4.02 9.72
CA ARG A 776 3.92 5.35 9.33
C ARG A 776 3.17 6.00 8.17
N ASP A 777 2.46 5.21 7.37
CA ASP A 777 1.68 5.71 6.21
C ASP A 777 0.22 6.07 6.60
N TYR A 778 -0.17 5.86 7.86
CA TYR A 778 -1.47 6.29 8.38
C TYR A 778 -1.63 7.82 8.33
N LYS A 779 -2.81 8.28 7.89
CA LYS A 779 -3.21 9.71 7.88
C LYS A 779 -4.31 9.97 8.91
N ASP A 780 -4.44 11.22 9.34
CA ASP A 780 -5.66 11.70 10.00
C ASP A 780 -6.52 12.42 8.95
N VAL A 781 -7.68 11.86 8.61
CA VAL A 781 -8.66 12.49 7.72
C VAL A 781 -9.76 13.12 8.58
N ARG A 782 -10.15 14.36 8.27
CA ARG A 782 -11.27 15.05 8.91
C ARG A 782 -12.24 15.54 7.84
N LEU A 783 -13.50 15.14 7.95
CA LEU A 783 -14.60 15.76 7.22
C LEU A 783 -14.98 17.05 7.96
N VAL A 784 -15.15 18.14 7.23
CA VAL A 784 -15.40 19.48 7.77
C VAL A 784 -16.50 20.14 6.95
N THR A 785 -17.52 20.68 7.63
CA THR A 785 -18.72 21.26 7.02
C THR A 785 -18.91 22.76 7.26
N VAL A 786 -17.98 23.40 7.98
CA VAL A 786 -18.01 24.84 8.30
C VAL A 786 -16.65 25.48 8.02
N TRP A 787 -16.63 26.75 7.60
CA TRP A 787 -15.39 27.48 7.34
C TRP A 787 -14.69 27.92 8.64
N ASP A 788 -15.45 28.56 9.53
CA ASP A 788 -14.95 29.26 10.71
C ASP A 788 -14.81 28.40 11.98
N GLY A 789 -14.11 28.96 12.97
CA GLY A 789 -13.99 28.41 14.31
C GLY A 789 -12.98 27.27 14.47
N ARG A 790 -12.73 26.88 15.73
CA ARG A 790 -11.69 25.93 16.18
C ARG A 790 -11.58 24.61 15.42
N TYR A 791 -12.70 24.12 14.88
CA TYR A 791 -12.78 22.87 14.11
C TYR A 791 -13.09 23.08 12.62
N GLY A 792 -13.33 24.32 12.19
CA GLY A 792 -13.63 24.69 10.81
C GLY A 792 -12.43 24.60 9.87
N LEU A 793 -12.73 24.76 8.58
CA LEU A 793 -11.79 24.54 7.50
C LEU A 793 -10.59 25.48 7.54
N GLU A 794 -10.76 26.74 7.96
CA GLU A 794 -9.67 27.70 8.09
C GLU A 794 -8.65 27.24 9.16
N ALA A 795 -9.14 26.90 10.36
CA ALA A 795 -8.33 26.37 11.45
C ALA A 795 -7.64 25.04 11.09
N MET A 796 -8.27 24.21 10.25
CA MET A 796 -7.67 22.95 9.77
C MET A 796 -6.58 23.18 8.70
N ILE A 797 -6.73 24.15 7.80
CA ILE A 797 -5.74 24.52 6.76
C ILE A 797 -4.56 25.31 7.35
N ALA A 798 -4.76 26.00 8.48
CA ALA A 798 -3.70 26.68 9.22
C ALA A 798 -2.71 25.70 9.91
N LYS A 799 -3.14 24.46 10.21
CA LYS A 799 -2.32 23.49 10.95
C LYS A 799 -1.06 23.09 10.18
N PRO A 800 0.11 23.02 10.85
CA PRO A 800 1.40 22.75 10.19
C PRO A 800 1.54 21.32 9.65
N ASN A 801 0.69 20.38 10.09
CA ASN A 801 0.62 19.01 9.58
C ASN A 801 -0.38 18.81 8.43
N PHE A 802 -0.99 19.88 7.90
CA PHE A 802 -1.85 19.83 6.71
C PHE A 802 -1.12 19.27 5.47
N CYS A 803 -1.69 18.25 4.84
CA CYS A 803 -1.24 17.69 3.56
C CYS A 803 -1.99 18.33 2.39
N SER A 804 -3.31 18.17 2.38
CA SER A 804 -4.20 18.41 1.24
C SER A 804 -5.64 18.57 1.71
N ARG A 805 -6.49 19.11 0.84
CA ARG A 805 -7.95 19.10 0.99
C ARG A 805 -8.59 18.60 -0.31
N ASN A 806 -9.66 17.84 -0.18
CA ASN A 806 -10.56 17.50 -1.28
C ASN A 806 -11.92 18.15 -0.94
N ILE A 807 -12.40 19.03 -1.81
CA ILE A 807 -13.73 19.65 -1.68
C ILE A 807 -14.69 18.73 -2.41
N PHE A 808 -15.76 18.31 -1.74
CA PHE A 808 -16.80 17.43 -2.32
C PHE A 808 -18.07 18.22 -2.64
N SER A 809 -18.39 19.22 -1.82
CA SER A 809 -19.43 20.22 -2.10
C SER A 809 -19.07 21.53 -1.39
N GLU A 810 -19.86 22.57 -1.61
CA GLU A 810 -19.73 23.86 -0.90
C GLU A 810 -19.72 23.69 0.62
N ASN A 811 -20.47 22.69 1.12
CA ASN A 811 -20.68 22.41 2.54
C ASN A 811 -19.92 21.17 3.05
N LEU A 812 -19.01 20.58 2.27
CA LEU A 812 -18.24 19.40 2.70
C LEU A 812 -16.83 19.33 2.10
N VAL A 813 -15.83 19.31 2.99
CA VAL A 813 -14.41 19.20 2.63
C VAL A 813 -13.72 18.13 3.48
N ALA A 814 -13.07 17.17 2.84
CA ALA A 814 -12.08 16.31 3.51
C ALA A 814 -10.74 17.04 3.62
N VAL A 815 -10.22 17.14 4.83
CA VAL A 815 -8.86 17.61 5.12
C VAL A 815 -7.98 16.42 5.50
N GLU A 816 -6.89 16.21 4.77
CA GLU A 816 -5.84 15.27 5.15
C GLU A 816 -4.79 15.97 6.02
N LEU A 817 -4.56 15.43 7.21
CA LEU A 817 -3.48 15.81 8.11
C LEU A 817 -2.51 14.63 8.28
N ARG A 818 -1.22 14.95 8.46
CA ARG A 818 -0.22 13.94 8.87
C ARG A 818 -0.39 13.64 10.36
N LYS A 819 -0.26 12.35 10.71
CA LYS A 819 0.02 11.95 12.10
C LYS A 819 1.26 12.71 12.60
N LEU A 820 1.13 13.39 13.73
CA LEU A 820 2.26 13.98 14.47
C LEU A 820 2.91 12.96 15.41
N GLU A 821 2.12 11.97 15.84
CA GLU A 821 2.46 10.90 16.75
C GLU A 821 1.97 9.57 16.14
N ILE A 822 2.83 8.55 16.14
CA ILE A 822 2.54 7.23 15.57
C ILE A 822 2.99 6.15 16.54
N THR A 823 2.05 5.34 17.03
CA THR A 823 2.34 4.22 17.93
C THR A 823 2.75 2.98 17.15
N VAL A 824 3.94 2.46 17.39
CA VAL A 824 4.40 1.20 16.80
C VAL A 824 3.82 0.04 17.62
N ASN A 825 2.73 -0.54 17.12
CA ASN A 825 1.97 -1.59 17.79
C ASN A 825 1.76 -2.85 16.93
N LYS A 826 2.74 -3.15 16.05
CA LYS A 826 2.71 -4.26 15.11
C LYS A 826 3.94 -5.15 15.29
N PRO A 827 3.82 -6.49 15.32
CA PRO A 827 4.95 -7.40 15.44
C PRO A 827 5.67 -7.58 14.09
N ILE A 828 6.27 -6.49 13.58
CA ILE A 828 6.92 -6.43 12.26
C ILE A 828 8.08 -7.43 12.09
N TYR A 829 8.66 -7.88 13.20
CA TYR A 829 9.70 -8.91 13.22
C TYR A 829 9.22 -10.27 12.69
N VAL A 830 7.93 -10.60 12.87
CA VAL A 830 7.34 -11.85 12.36
C VAL A 830 7.35 -11.84 10.84
N GLY A 831 6.87 -10.75 10.24
CA GLY A 831 6.81 -10.60 8.78
C GLY A 831 8.19 -10.49 8.13
N MET A 832 9.15 -9.88 8.82
CA MET A 832 10.56 -9.90 8.42
C MET A 832 11.10 -11.35 8.41
N CYS A 833 10.88 -12.12 9.47
CA CYS A 833 11.35 -13.51 9.53
C CYS A 833 10.66 -14.41 8.51
N ILE A 834 9.34 -14.30 8.32
CA ILE A 834 8.60 -15.02 7.26
C ILE A 834 9.21 -14.71 5.88
N LEU A 835 9.52 -13.45 5.59
CA LEU A 835 10.12 -13.02 4.32
C LEU A 835 11.55 -13.54 4.10
N GLU A 836 12.34 -13.69 5.15
CA GLU A 836 13.71 -14.21 5.05
C GLU A 836 13.68 -15.74 4.96
N ILE A 837 12.96 -16.41 5.87
CA ILE A 837 12.76 -17.88 5.87
C ILE A 837 12.18 -18.36 4.52
N SER A 838 11.21 -17.64 3.93
CA SER A 838 10.67 -18.00 2.61
C SER A 838 11.73 -18.00 1.50
N LYS A 839 12.77 -17.16 1.58
CA LYS A 839 13.84 -17.16 0.58
C LYS A 839 14.70 -18.42 0.68
N ILE A 840 14.88 -18.98 1.88
CA ILE A 840 15.69 -20.19 2.12
C ILE A 840 15.22 -21.30 1.18
N ARG A 841 13.90 -21.57 1.13
CA ARG A 841 13.32 -22.67 0.35
C ARG A 841 13.56 -22.58 -1.15
N LEU A 842 13.58 -21.37 -1.72
CA LEU A 842 13.89 -21.14 -3.13
C LEU A 842 15.38 -21.34 -3.42
N TYR A 843 16.24 -20.81 -2.53
CA TYR A 843 17.69 -21.01 -2.64
C TYR A 843 18.08 -22.48 -2.44
N ASP A 844 17.43 -23.24 -1.54
CA ASP A 844 17.64 -24.69 -1.37
C ASP A 844 17.27 -25.43 -2.66
N PHE A 845 16.10 -25.17 -3.24
CA PHE A 845 15.68 -25.85 -4.47
C PHE A 845 16.63 -25.52 -5.64
N HIS A 846 17.10 -24.27 -5.75
CA HIS A 846 18.04 -23.89 -6.79
C HIS A 846 19.44 -24.51 -6.56
N TYR A 847 20.07 -24.24 -5.41
CA TYR A 847 21.48 -24.57 -5.16
C TYR A 847 21.73 -25.95 -4.52
N GLU A 848 20.78 -26.53 -3.79
CA GLU A 848 20.91 -27.87 -3.19
C GLU A 848 20.24 -28.97 -4.04
N HIS A 849 19.44 -28.61 -5.07
CA HIS A 849 18.80 -29.59 -5.96
C HIS A 849 19.05 -29.37 -7.45
N MET A 850 18.62 -28.24 -8.03
CA MET A 850 18.65 -28.06 -9.49
C MET A 850 20.08 -27.90 -10.03
N VAL A 851 20.91 -27.08 -9.39
CA VAL A 851 22.31 -26.87 -9.79
C VAL A 851 23.17 -28.14 -9.60
N PRO A 852 23.07 -28.93 -8.51
CA PRO A 852 23.78 -30.21 -8.41
C PRO A 852 23.34 -31.26 -9.45
N LEU A 853 22.04 -31.31 -9.79
CA LEU A 853 21.47 -32.27 -10.72
C LEU A 853 21.87 -31.98 -12.18
N TYR A 854 21.74 -30.73 -12.62
CA TYR A 854 21.93 -30.33 -14.03
C TYR A 854 23.24 -29.59 -14.31
N ARG A 855 23.91 -29.02 -13.30
CA ARG A 855 25.17 -28.26 -13.42
C ARG A 855 25.05 -27.12 -14.45
N ASP A 856 26.02 -27.02 -15.36
CA ASP A 856 26.09 -26.10 -16.51
C ASP A 856 24.92 -26.23 -17.50
N LYS A 857 24.12 -27.29 -17.38
CA LYS A 857 22.93 -27.55 -18.21
C LYS A 857 21.64 -27.00 -17.61
N CYS A 858 21.73 -26.37 -16.43
CA CYS A 858 20.66 -25.60 -15.82
C CYS A 858 20.77 -24.12 -16.24
N THR A 859 19.65 -23.47 -16.49
CA THR A 859 19.60 -22.00 -16.60
C THR A 859 18.27 -21.51 -16.06
N LEU A 860 18.31 -20.65 -15.03
CA LEU A 860 17.12 -20.00 -14.51
C LEU A 860 16.74 -18.85 -15.45
N MET A 861 15.62 -18.98 -16.15
CA MET A 861 15.11 -17.95 -17.05
C MET A 861 14.53 -16.77 -16.27
N TYR A 862 13.66 -17.08 -15.31
CA TYR A 862 12.83 -16.08 -14.64
C TYR A 862 12.43 -16.54 -13.23
N THR A 863 12.22 -15.56 -12.34
CA THR A 863 11.60 -15.80 -11.03
C THR A 863 10.65 -14.67 -10.65
N ASP A 864 9.58 -15.04 -9.94
CA ASP A 864 8.75 -14.09 -9.22
C ASP A 864 8.20 -14.70 -7.94
N THR A 865 8.72 -14.22 -6.80
CA THR A 865 8.24 -14.40 -5.42
C THR A 865 8.32 -15.82 -4.87
N ASP A 866 7.66 -16.77 -5.53
CA ASP A 866 7.50 -18.18 -5.21
C ASP A 866 7.74 -19.11 -6.42
N SER A 867 7.95 -18.54 -7.61
CA SER A 867 8.12 -19.24 -8.89
C SER A 867 9.56 -19.22 -9.44
N LEU A 868 9.94 -20.29 -10.14
CA LEU A 868 11.23 -20.49 -10.84
C LEU A 868 10.98 -21.15 -12.22
N ILE A 869 11.27 -20.43 -13.30
CA ILE A 869 11.18 -20.95 -14.67
C ILE A 869 12.59 -21.32 -15.14
N TYR A 870 12.80 -22.58 -15.53
CA TYR A 870 14.08 -23.14 -15.94
C TYR A 870 14.11 -23.54 -17.41
N PHE A 871 15.26 -23.32 -18.04
CA PHE A 871 15.67 -24.00 -19.27
C PHE A 871 16.68 -25.08 -18.90
N LEU A 872 16.41 -26.33 -19.28
CA LEU A 872 17.18 -27.52 -18.88
C LEU A 872 17.65 -28.27 -20.12
N ARG A 873 18.94 -28.65 -20.18
CA ARG A 873 19.48 -29.53 -21.25
C ARG A 873 19.71 -30.94 -20.71
N CYS A 874 18.70 -31.78 -20.79
CA CYS A 874 18.65 -33.13 -20.23
C CYS A 874 17.93 -34.09 -21.18
N PHE A 875 18.01 -35.41 -20.93
CA PHE A 875 17.32 -36.40 -21.75
C PHE A 875 15.80 -36.39 -21.54
N ASN A 876 15.35 -36.43 -20.28
CA ASN A 876 13.92 -36.35 -19.93
C ASN A 876 13.70 -35.74 -18.54
N ALA A 877 13.27 -34.48 -18.50
CA ALA A 877 12.99 -33.75 -17.27
C ALA A 877 11.85 -34.38 -16.43
N TYR A 878 10.87 -35.03 -17.06
CA TYR A 878 9.75 -35.66 -16.38
C TYR A 878 10.16 -36.95 -15.64
N GLU A 879 11.11 -37.72 -16.19
CA GLU A 879 11.74 -38.84 -15.46
C GLU A 879 12.60 -38.33 -14.29
N ASP A 880 13.27 -37.20 -14.42
CA ASP A 880 14.02 -36.60 -13.31
C ASP A 880 13.10 -36.08 -12.18
N ILE A 881 11.91 -35.53 -12.50
CA ILE A 881 10.84 -35.24 -11.52
C ILE A 881 10.38 -36.52 -10.82
N LYS A 882 10.03 -37.55 -11.61
CA LYS A 882 9.54 -38.86 -11.13
C LYS A 882 10.50 -39.54 -10.14
N ARG A 883 11.81 -39.44 -10.40
CA ARG A 883 12.89 -39.93 -9.51
C ARG A 883 13.03 -39.12 -8.22
N ASN A 884 12.62 -37.85 -8.23
CA ASN A 884 12.73 -36.92 -7.11
C ASN A 884 11.36 -36.56 -6.51
N ILE A 885 10.32 -37.39 -6.71
CA ILE A 885 8.91 -37.07 -6.42
C ILE A 885 8.63 -36.59 -4.98
N THR A 886 9.49 -36.91 -4.01
CA THR A 886 9.43 -36.37 -2.63
C THR A 886 9.65 -34.86 -2.52
N LYS A 887 10.14 -34.21 -3.59
CA LYS A 887 10.30 -32.74 -3.69
C LYS A 887 9.18 -32.06 -4.49
N PHE A 888 8.32 -32.84 -5.14
CA PHE A 888 7.34 -32.40 -6.14
C PHE A 888 5.89 -32.75 -5.75
N ASP A 889 4.92 -31.98 -6.23
CA ASP A 889 3.51 -32.02 -5.80
C ASP A 889 2.57 -31.99 -7.01
N GLU A 890 2.71 -33.03 -7.82
CA GLU A 890 2.07 -33.16 -9.12
C GLU A 890 0.61 -33.67 -9.02
N SER A 891 -0.10 -33.28 -7.95
CA SER A 891 -1.49 -33.68 -7.68
C SER A 891 -2.48 -33.26 -8.78
N ASP A 892 -2.14 -32.20 -9.50
CA ASP A 892 -2.98 -31.58 -10.53
C ASP A 892 -2.64 -32.06 -11.97
N TYR A 893 -1.69 -33.00 -12.14
CA TYR A 893 -1.46 -33.75 -13.39
C TYR A 893 -2.64 -34.70 -13.71
N PRO A 894 -2.83 -35.13 -14.97
CA PRO A 894 -3.72 -36.25 -15.32
C PRO A 894 -3.37 -37.57 -14.62
N GLU A 895 -4.34 -38.46 -14.41
CA GLU A 895 -4.12 -39.79 -13.80
C GLU A 895 -3.37 -40.72 -14.76
N ASP A 896 -3.75 -40.64 -16.02
CA ASP A 896 -3.20 -41.30 -17.20
C ASP A 896 -2.08 -40.47 -17.87
N ASN A 897 -1.37 -39.64 -17.10
CA ASN A 897 -0.34 -38.76 -17.67
C ASN A 897 0.75 -39.55 -18.41
N VAL A 898 1.13 -39.09 -19.60
CA VAL A 898 2.03 -39.79 -20.55
C VAL A 898 3.45 -40.03 -20.05
N TYR A 899 3.80 -39.50 -18.88
CA TYR A 899 5.09 -39.67 -18.20
C TYR A 899 5.05 -40.78 -17.14
N GLY A 900 3.86 -41.25 -16.76
CA GLY A 900 3.65 -42.21 -15.67
C GLY A 900 4.12 -41.67 -14.32
N ILE A 901 3.96 -40.36 -14.06
CA ILE A 901 4.28 -39.74 -12.77
C ILE A 901 3.14 -40.02 -11.78
N PRO A 902 3.41 -40.60 -10.58
CA PRO A 902 2.38 -40.90 -9.60
C PRO A 902 2.00 -39.68 -8.76
N ARG A 903 0.70 -39.42 -8.59
CA ARG A 903 0.14 -38.38 -7.70
C ARG A 903 0.30 -38.73 -6.21
N LEU A 904 1.53 -38.78 -5.70
CA LEU A 904 1.80 -39.18 -4.30
C LEU A 904 1.58 -38.07 -3.27
N ASN A 905 1.81 -36.82 -3.66
CA ASN A 905 1.64 -35.64 -2.83
C ASN A 905 0.36 -34.88 -3.23
N ASN A 906 -0.20 -34.07 -2.32
CA ASN A 906 -1.38 -33.25 -2.59
C ASN A 906 -1.35 -31.94 -1.79
N LYS A 907 -0.90 -30.86 -2.45
CA LYS A 907 -0.95 -29.47 -1.98
C LYS A 907 -0.24 -29.25 -0.64
N ILE A 908 0.84 -30.00 -0.44
CA ILE A 908 1.74 -29.98 0.72
C ILE A 908 2.57 -28.69 0.68
N PRO A 909 2.52 -27.84 1.73
CA PRO A 909 3.26 -26.58 1.71
C PRO A 909 4.78 -26.77 1.60
N GLY A 910 5.41 -26.04 0.71
CA GLY A 910 6.86 -26.04 0.50
C GLY A 910 7.37 -27.04 -0.54
N LEU A 911 6.55 -27.91 -1.12
CA LEU A 911 6.92 -28.67 -2.31
C LEU A 911 6.78 -27.81 -3.58
N MET A 912 7.48 -28.19 -4.66
CA MET A 912 7.29 -27.59 -5.98
C MET A 912 6.18 -28.31 -6.74
N LYS A 913 5.41 -27.59 -7.54
CA LYS A 913 4.54 -28.16 -8.59
C LYS A 913 4.95 -27.61 -9.95
N ASP A 914 4.79 -28.36 -11.04
CA ASP A 914 4.79 -27.78 -12.38
C ASP A 914 3.49 -26.99 -12.60
N GLU A 915 3.59 -25.66 -12.79
CA GLU A 915 2.44 -24.76 -13.02
C GLU A 915 1.71 -25.06 -14.35
N ASN A 916 2.30 -25.88 -15.24
CA ASN A 916 1.67 -26.36 -16.47
C ASN A 916 0.96 -27.72 -16.31
N ASN A 917 0.98 -28.35 -15.12
CA ASN A 917 0.38 -29.66 -14.84
C ASN A 917 0.82 -30.77 -15.83
N GLY A 918 2.08 -30.74 -16.28
CA GLY A 918 2.63 -31.68 -17.26
C GLY A 918 2.40 -31.29 -18.72
N ALA A 919 1.69 -30.20 -19.02
CA ALA A 919 1.59 -29.67 -20.38
C ALA A 919 2.92 -29.05 -20.82
N VAL A 920 3.37 -29.37 -22.04
CA VAL A 920 4.75 -29.07 -22.48
C VAL A 920 4.89 -27.60 -22.86
N MET A 921 5.76 -26.86 -22.15
CA MET A 921 6.15 -25.51 -22.55
C MET A 921 7.14 -25.55 -23.71
N THR A 922 6.81 -24.90 -24.81
CA THR A 922 7.64 -24.85 -26.02
C THR A 922 8.49 -23.58 -26.08
N GLU A 923 7.98 -22.44 -25.61
CA GLU A 923 8.66 -21.14 -25.68
C GLU A 923 8.46 -20.30 -24.41
N PHE A 924 9.52 -19.63 -23.98
CA PHE A 924 9.52 -18.63 -22.93
C PHE A 924 10.05 -17.30 -23.48
N ILE A 925 9.39 -16.18 -23.14
CA ILE A 925 9.92 -14.84 -23.38
C ILE A 925 9.64 -13.91 -22.20
N GLY A 926 10.67 -13.19 -21.73
CA GLY A 926 10.61 -12.32 -20.56
C GLY A 926 11.30 -10.99 -20.83
N LEU A 927 10.51 -9.92 -20.92
CA LEU A 927 11.04 -8.59 -21.21
C LEU A 927 11.67 -7.97 -19.95
N ARG A 928 11.01 -8.10 -18.80
CA ARG A 928 11.46 -7.60 -17.50
C ARG A 928 10.69 -8.24 -16.34
N ALA A 929 11.08 -7.97 -15.10
CA ALA A 929 10.32 -8.42 -13.92
C ALA A 929 8.82 -8.07 -14.00
N LYS A 930 7.96 -9.10 -13.93
CA LYS A 930 6.49 -9.04 -14.07
C LYS A 930 5.99 -8.59 -15.46
N MET A 931 6.76 -8.92 -16.51
CA MET A 931 6.41 -8.76 -17.93
C MET A 931 6.99 -9.93 -18.76
N TYR A 932 6.21 -10.99 -18.95
CA TYR A 932 6.63 -12.21 -19.66
C TYR A 932 5.45 -12.94 -20.33
N ALA A 933 5.75 -13.82 -21.29
CA ALA A 933 4.79 -14.72 -21.94
C ALA A 933 5.35 -16.14 -22.10
N LEU A 934 4.45 -17.12 -22.10
CA LEU A 934 4.74 -18.56 -22.24
C LEU A 934 3.88 -19.15 -23.35
N ARG A 935 4.44 -20.11 -24.10
CA ARG A 935 3.70 -20.95 -25.06
C ARG A 935 3.73 -22.41 -24.59
N VAL A 936 2.55 -23.03 -24.51
CA VAL A 936 2.34 -24.36 -23.92
C VAL A 936 1.40 -25.17 -24.81
N ILE A 937 1.72 -26.44 -25.07
CA ILE A 937 0.91 -27.30 -25.96
C ILE A 937 -0.48 -27.53 -25.35
N GLY A 938 -1.53 -27.33 -26.16
CA GLY A 938 -2.92 -27.51 -25.74
C GLY A 938 -3.50 -26.38 -24.88
N VAL A 939 -2.73 -25.34 -24.58
CA VAL A 939 -3.12 -24.21 -23.73
C VAL A 939 -2.91 -22.89 -24.49
N SER A 940 -3.73 -21.87 -24.23
CA SER A 940 -3.55 -20.55 -24.84
C SER A 940 -2.36 -19.78 -24.24
N ASP A 941 -1.65 -19.01 -25.08
CA ASP A 941 -0.42 -18.29 -24.70
C ASP A 941 -0.59 -17.49 -23.39
N VAL A 942 0.17 -17.88 -22.36
CA VAL A 942 0.06 -17.32 -20.99
C VAL A 942 0.83 -16.01 -20.94
N LYS A 943 0.11 -14.89 -21.05
CA LYS A 943 0.66 -13.53 -21.11
C LYS A 943 0.49 -12.79 -19.78
N LYS A 944 1.58 -12.21 -19.23
CA LYS A 944 1.61 -11.58 -17.90
C LYS A 944 2.21 -10.17 -18.00
N ILE A 945 1.38 -9.14 -17.80
CA ILE A 945 1.81 -7.72 -17.84
C ILE A 945 1.33 -6.98 -16.60
N LYS A 946 2.25 -6.49 -15.75
CA LYS A 946 1.89 -5.68 -14.59
C LYS A 946 1.37 -4.30 -14.99
N GLY A 947 0.08 -4.05 -14.78
CA GLY A 947 -0.56 -2.72 -14.86
C GLY A 947 -1.54 -2.53 -16.01
N ILE A 948 -1.67 -3.55 -16.88
CA ILE A 948 -2.68 -3.66 -17.95
C ILE A 948 -3.77 -4.66 -17.51
N ARG A 949 -5.03 -4.40 -17.87
CA ARG A 949 -6.18 -5.28 -17.56
C ARG A 949 -6.10 -6.62 -18.29
N LYS A 950 -6.52 -7.70 -17.62
CA LYS A 950 -6.51 -9.08 -18.16
C LYS A 950 -7.22 -9.19 -19.52
N SER A 951 -8.41 -8.60 -19.67
CA SER A 951 -9.17 -8.58 -20.93
C SER A 951 -8.38 -7.98 -22.10
N VAL A 952 -7.70 -6.85 -21.86
CA VAL A 952 -6.85 -6.18 -22.86
C VAL A 952 -5.64 -7.05 -23.23
N VAL A 953 -4.98 -7.69 -22.25
CA VAL A 953 -3.86 -8.62 -22.49
C VAL A 953 -4.31 -9.87 -23.26
N THR A 954 -5.50 -10.40 -22.97
CA THR A 954 -6.05 -11.57 -23.68
C THR A 954 -6.30 -11.25 -25.15
N LYS A 955 -7.00 -10.13 -25.44
CA LYS A 955 -7.54 -9.80 -26.76
C LYS A 955 -6.60 -9.06 -27.70
N THR A 956 -5.74 -8.18 -27.16
CA THR A 956 -5.03 -7.18 -27.97
C THR A 956 -3.52 -7.37 -28.01
N ILE A 957 -2.97 -8.40 -27.36
CA ILE A 957 -1.53 -8.65 -27.28
C ILE A 957 -1.28 -10.14 -27.61
N SER A 958 -0.44 -10.44 -28.58
CA SER A 958 -0.02 -11.80 -28.94
C SER A 958 1.23 -12.24 -28.14
N PHE A 959 1.77 -13.43 -28.43
CA PHE A 959 3.13 -13.79 -27.99
C PHE A 959 4.17 -13.11 -28.88
N GLU A 960 3.87 -12.99 -30.17
CA GLU A 960 4.69 -12.34 -31.20
C GLU A 960 4.93 -10.86 -30.89
N ASP A 961 4.01 -10.17 -30.22
CA ASP A 961 4.20 -8.80 -29.71
C ASP A 961 5.38 -8.72 -28.71
N TYR A 962 5.61 -9.75 -27.88
CA TYR A 962 6.77 -9.83 -26.99
C TYR A 962 8.05 -10.12 -27.77
N VAL A 963 7.98 -11.03 -28.77
CA VAL A 963 9.12 -11.38 -29.64
C VAL A 963 9.59 -10.14 -30.40
N LYS A 964 8.64 -9.40 -30.98
CA LYS A 964 8.87 -8.11 -31.63
C LYS A 964 9.47 -7.08 -30.67
N CYS A 965 8.87 -6.91 -29.50
CA CYS A 965 9.40 -6.00 -28.47
C CYS A 965 10.85 -6.32 -28.09
N LEU A 966 11.19 -7.61 -27.89
CA LEU A 966 12.53 -8.04 -27.50
C LEU A 966 13.58 -7.82 -28.61
N HIS A 967 13.27 -8.17 -29.85
CA HIS A 967 14.24 -8.18 -30.95
C HIS A 967 14.33 -6.86 -31.73
N GLU A 968 13.23 -6.13 -31.88
CA GLU A 968 13.21 -4.82 -32.56
C GLU A 968 13.37 -3.64 -31.58
N ALA A 969 13.51 -3.90 -30.28
CA ALA A 969 13.53 -2.89 -29.21
C ALA A 969 12.33 -1.93 -29.23
N TYR A 970 11.17 -2.41 -29.69
CA TYR A 970 9.96 -1.61 -29.87
C TYR A 970 9.11 -1.54 -28.60
N GLU A 971 8.76 -0.32 -28.15
CA GLU A 971 7.76 -0.12 -27.09
C GLU A 971 6.33 -0.14 -27.65
N GLN A 972 5.42 -0.85 -26.99
CA GLN A 972 4.05 -1.02 -27.46
C GLN A 972 3.04 -0.54 -26.42
N SER A 973 2.12 0.35 -26.81
CA SER A 973 1.04 0.84 -25.96
C SER A 973 -0.32 0.17 -26.24
N ARG A 974 -1.21 0.17 -25.23
CA ARG A 974 -2.61 -0.25 -25.32
C ARG A 974 -3.53 0.68 -24.53
N ARG A 975 -4.77 0.85 -24.99
CA ARG A 975 -5.87 1.52 -24.26
C ARG A 975 -6.56 0.52 -23.33
N GLN A 976 -6.97 0.97 -22.17
CA GLN A 976 -7.84 0.23 -21.25
C GLN A 976 -8.87 1.15 -20.58
N SER A 977 -10.07 0.63 -20.34
CA SER A 977 -11.03 1.23 -19.42
C SER A 977 -10.66 0.92 -17.96
N ARG A 978 -11.12 1.72 -17.00
CA ARG A 978 -11.30 1.30 -15.59
C ARG A 978 -12.26 2.22 -14.85
N ILE A 979 -12.93 1.68 -13.83
CA ILE A 979 -13.64 2.51 -12.85
C ILE A 979 -12.62 3.24 -11.98
N ARG A 980 -12.89 4.51 -11.69
CA ARG A 980 -12.13 5.34 -10.74
C ARG A 980 -13.09 6.29 -10.02
N SER A 981 -13.02 6.34 -8.68
CA SER A 981 -13.62 7.46 -7.94
C SER A 981 -12.71 8.69 -7.94
N SER A 982 -13.31 9.87 -8.04
CA SER A 982 -12.70 11.18 -7.90
C SER A 982 -13.70 12.09 -7.19
N LEU A 983 -13.32 12.71 -6.07
CA LEU A 983 -14.22 13.56 -5.27
C LEU A 983 -15.55 12.88 -4.84
N HIS A 984 -15.51 11.58 -4.55
CA HIS A 984 -16.66 10.69 -4.28
C HIS A 984 -17.59 10.39 -5.46
N GLU A 985 -17.59 11.18 -6.53
CA GLU A 985 -18.12 10.76 -7.83
C GLU A 985 -17.35 9.56 -8.39
N VAL A 986 -17.99 8.78 -9.26
CA VAL A 986 -17.43 7.55 -9.84
C VAL A 986 -17.50 7.64 -11.36
N PHE A 987 -16.39 7.30 -12.03
CA PHE A 987 -16.26 7.41 -13.49
C PHE A 987 -15.70 6.14 -14.11
N THR A 988 -16.24 5.74 -15.27
CA THR A 988 -15.47 4.95 -16.24
C THR A 988 -14.45 5.89 -16.86
N ILE A 989 -13.15 5.60 -16.70
CA ILE A 989 -12.07 6.33 -17.37
C ILE A 989 -11.41 5.45 -18.43
N PHE A 990 -11.08 6.01 -19.59
CA PHE A 990 -10.11 5.40 -20.50
C PHE A 990 -8.71 5.90 -20.18
N GLU A 991 -7.70 5.04 -20.29
CA GLU A 991 -6.28 5.40 -20.22
C GLU A 991 -5.46 4.56 -21.21
N THR A 992 -4.53 5.20 -21.91
CA THR A 992 -3.50 4.55 -22.72
C THR A 992 -2.23 4.39 -21.90
N LYS A 993 -1.56 3.23 -22.02
CA LYS A 993 -0.31 2.91 -21.31
C LYS A 993 0.62 2.09 -22.18
N ILE A 994 1.93 2.26 -21.96
CA ILE A 994 2.96 1.33 -22.41
C ILE A 994 2.68 -0.04 -21.77
N ALA A 995 2.37 -1.02 -22.62
CA ALA A 995 2.04 -2.39 -22.27
C ALA A 995 3.26 -3.31 -22.37
N LEU A 996 4.08 -3.16 -23.41
CA LEU A 996 5.36 -3.86 -23.58
C LEU A 996 6.51 -2.86 -23.74
N SER A 997 7.67 -3.20 -23.21
CA SER A 997 8.86 -2.34 -23.16
C SER A 997 10.11 -3.22 -23.07
N PRO A 998 11.13 -3.01 -23.92
CA PRO A 998 12.33 -3.85 -23.97
C PRO A 998 13.32 -3.55 -22.85
N TYR A 999 13.05 -2.56 -22.00
CA TYR A 999 14.00 -2.07 -21.01
C TYR A 999 13.74 -2.69 -19.62
N ASP A 1000 14.70 -3.48 -19.14
CA ASP A 1000 14.92 -3.72 -17.70
C ASP A 1000 16.24 -3.06 -17.27
N ASN A 1001 16.30 -2.61 -16.02
CA ASN A 1001 17.53 -2.13 -15.37
C ASN A 1001 17.77 -2.81 -14.02
N LYS A 1002 17.01 -3.85 -13.66
CA LYS A 1002 17.32 -4.70 -12.50
C LYS A 1002 18.63 -5.49 -12.66
N ARG A 1003 19.03 -5.76 -13.90
CA ARG A 1003 20.21 -6.51 -14.33
C ARG A 1003 20.79 -5.82 -15.57
N TYR A 1004 22.07 -6.04 -15.84
CA TYR A 1004 22.75 -5.57 -17.05
C TYR A 1004 22.37 -6.49 -18.23
N ILE A 1005 21.80 -5.91 -19.29
CA ILE A 1005 21.42 -6.65 -20.50
C ILE A 1005 22.64 -6.76 -21.42
N LEU A 1006 22.94 -7.97 -21.90
CA LEU A 1006 24.05 -8.22 -22.82
C LEU A 1006 23.71 -7.75 -24.24
N SER A 1007 24.74 -7.58 -25.09
CA SER A 1007 24.61 -7.12 -26.48
C SER A 1007 23.72 -7.99 -27.37
N ASN A 1008 23.47 -9.26 -26.99
CA ASN A 1008 22.54 -10.15 -27.69
C ASN A 1008 21.06 -9.94 -27.29
N ALA A 1009 20.76 -8.94 -26.45
CA ALA A 1009 19.45 -8.62 -25.85
C ALA A 1009 18.79 -9.73 -25.00
N ILE A 1010 19.28 -10.97 -25.04
CA ILE A 1010 18.67 -12.15 -24.42
C ILE A 1010 19.27 -12.47 -23.05
N GLY A 1011 20.60 -12.49 -22.94
CA GLY A 1011 21.29 -12.81 -21.68
C GLY A 1011 21.41 -11.60 -20.77
N THR A 1012 21.40 -11.80 -19.45
CA THR A 1012 21.61 -10.70 -18.49
C THR A 1012 22.52 -11.09 -17.33
N LEU A 1013 23.34 -10.15 -16.88
CA LEU A 1013 24.21 -10.28 -15.71
C LEU A 1013 23.66 -9.46 -14.52
N PRO A 1014 23.74 -9.96 -13.28
CA PRO A 1014 23.42 -9.15 -12.11
C PRO A 1014 24.48 -8.05 -11.93
N TRP A 1015 24.06 -6.88 -11.46
CA TRP A 1015 25.00 -5.80 -11.14
C TRP A 1015 26.07 -6.28 -10.13
N GLY A 1016 27.33 -5.96 -10.41
CA GLY A 1016 28.50 -6.48 -9.68
C GLY A 1016 29.18 -7.70 -10.30
N HIS A 1017 28.67 -8.28 -11.39
CA HIS A 1017 29.40 -9.35 -12.09
C HIS A 1017 30.69 -8.81 -12.72
N TYR A 1018 31.82 -9.54 -12.59
CA TYR A 1018 33.14 -9.11 -13.08
C TYR A 1018 33.26 -8.99 -14.63
N LYS A 1019 32.17 -9.32 -15.35
CA LYS A 1019 32.05 -9.24 -16.81
C LYS A 1019 31.29 -7.99 -17.28
N ILE A 1020 30.78 -7.19 -16.34
CA ILE A 1020 30.19 -5.88 -16.63
C ILE A 1020 31.33 -4.86 -16.62
N PRO A 1021 31.50 -4.03 -17.66
CA PRO A 1021 32.49 -2.95 -17.65
C PRO A 1021 32.29 -2.00 -16.47
N ASN A 1022 33.37 -1.53 -15.85
CA ASN A 1022 33.27 -0.51 -14.80
C ASN A 1022 32.71 0.78 -15.38
N PHE A 1023 31.69 1.36 -14.74
CA PHE A 1023 31.14 2.67 -15.12
C PHE A 1023 32.14 3.84 -15.00
N ALA A 1024 33.29 3.63 -14.37
CA ALA A 1024 34.36 4.62 -14.27
C ALA A 1024 35.25 4.69 -15.53
N ASP A 1025 35.27 3.64 -16.36
CA ASP A 1025 36.11 3.56 -17.57
C ASP A 1025 35.35 4.01 -18.84
N VAL A 1026 34.16 4.61 -18.68
CA VAL A 1026 33.22 4.97 -19.78
C VAL A 1026 32.52 6.32 -19.53
N GLN A 1027 33.25 7.29 -18.98
CA GLN A 1027 32.87 8.72 -18.92
C GLN A 1027 34.01 9.61 -19.42
#